data_AF-A0A0D2IUK1-F1
#
_entry.id   AF-A0A0D2IUK1-F1
#
_cell.length_a   1.000
_cell.length_b   1.000
_cell.length_c   1.000
_cell.angle_alpha   90.00
_cell.angle_beta   90.00
_cell.angle_gamma   90.00
#
_symmetry.space_group_name_H-M   'P 1'
#
loop_
_entity.id
_entity.type
_entity.pdbx_description
1 polymer ?
#
loop_
_entity_poly.entity_id
_entity_poly.type
_entity_poly.pdbx_seq_one_letter_code
_entity_poly.pdbx_strand_id
1 'polypeptide(L)'
;MPLYASVHVSPPIPITGPGGKPGGLWSPISCTLIHTATHAVLVDTPITKSQVDALITWIEQTLHKGTQLKYIYITHGHGDHWFGIGQLLKKFPGAKAIATRGTIEHMKGQIEPKTFNAMWGSRFPNQIDTDFVFPEPLPQTPSKKFYLPSPEKEDGYELEAIEVGHSDTHSSTVLWVPSIRLVVAGDVVYGDVHQMLAEANTHLLRLEWVRAIEQVMALHPVAVVPGHRKPHELDGAWHLENSRRYILDFDRLVESGRIKDGRELTREMKKLWPTRLNDGALILGSMINSCIYQDLAATQEPGSTPEVYRITSKHLRCLPKYPKHLQLSFVCMTLSHRINKMGYEPQCTSLLERFYRYRDIAIRSLNEEIDVKQKHVGISCAAMELIDRAIIELAKSSRGHAEIDLASWRYSSVVELQSSGAAIALLRLVFFGNTTSPASDLAMATLHLDNLDYPLQLYCAGDHRTCPSLFVAEIIRINHLRSRTTKDEFTDENLSQETYEILRRIEEFSPEQWSETKASSQRDWMLLANIYQAPVALYCISSLQSLSVLHHDGPLSVQCAIHGQRLQVHLDQASSSLRLNQFLLWPLVVLGVEATHGPTGVRTFVKKLLTEMEPSCRHLCASDRQIRSGKILGFGRD
;
A
#
# COMPACT_ATOMS: atom_id res chain seq x y z
N MET A 1 -21.95 50.71 2.72
CA MET A 1 -20.71 50.26 3.34
C MET A 1 -20.05 49.25 2.41
N PRO A 2 -18.71 49.24 2.33
CA PRO A 2 -17.97 48.25 1.55
C PRO A 2 -18.25 46.82 2.03
N LEU A 3 -17.89 45.83 1.22
CA LEU A 3 -17.90 44.43 1.60
C LEU A 3 -16.85 44.16 2.69
N TYR A 4 -17.25 43.55 3.80
CA TYR A 4 -16.37 43.17 4.89
C TYR A 4 -16.22 41.66 4.99
N ALA A 5 -15.09 41.22 5.55
CA ALA A 5 -14.85 39.84 5.94
C ALA A 5 -14.33 39.79 7.38
N SER A 6 -14.92 38.92 8.20
CA SER A 6 -14.53 38.67 9.59
C SER A 6 -14.33 37.17 9.79
N VAL A 7 -13.34 36.77 10.59
CA VAL A 7 -13.03 35.35 10.83
C VAL A 7 -13.23 35.00 12.30
N HIS A 8 -14.03 33.96 12.55
CA HIS A 8 -14.12 33.29 13.83
C HIS A 8 -13.23 32.06 13.81
N VAL A 9 -12.35 31.90 14.80
CA VAL A 9 -11.57 30.66 14.97
C VAL A 9 -12.09 29.94 16.20
N SER A 10 -12.83 28.85 15.98
CA SER A 10 -13.23 27.95 17.06
C SER A 10 -11.98 27.34 17.71
N PRO A 11 -11.86 27.37 19.04
CA PRO A 11 -10.67 26.89 19.73
C PRO A 11 -10.48 25.37 19.53
N PRO A 12 -9.26 24.86 19.70
CA PRO A 12 -9.02 23.42 19.67
C PRO A 12 -9.79 22.73 20.79
N ILE A 13 -10.43 21.59 20.48
CA ILE A 13 -11.28 20.85 21.43
C ILE A 13 -10.71 19.45 21.70
N PRO A 14 -10.82 18.91 22.94
CA PRO A 14 -10.36 17.56 23.23
C PRO A 14 -11.14 16.50 22.46
N ILE A 15 -10.43 15.48 21.97
CA ILE A 15 -11.06 14.28 21.41
C ILE A 15 -10.95 13.09 22.38
N THR A 16 -11.88 12.15 22.25
CA THR A 16 -11.82 10.86 22.93
C THR A 16 -10.99 9.87 22.11
N GLY A 17 -10.04 9.20 22.76
CA GLY A 17 -9.20 8.16 22.20
C GLY A 17 -9.78 6.74 22.40
N PRO A 18 -9.06 5.70 21.92
CA PRO A 18 -9.52 4.31 22.01
C PRO A 18 -9.85 3.87 23.45
N GLY A 19 -11.01 3.22 23.62
CA GLY A 19 -11.47 2.76 24.93
C GLY A 19 -11.92 3.87 25.88
N GLY A 20 -12.27 5.06 25.37
CA GLY A 20 -12.76 6.17 26.17
C GLY A 20 -11.67 6.99 26.88
N LYS A 21 -10.39 6.74 26.56
CA LYS A 21 -9.26 7.48 27.16
C LYS A 21 -9.19 8.91 26.61
N PRO A 22 -8.61 9.87 27.35
CA PRO A 22 -8.29 11.19 26.80
C PRO A 22 -7.43 11.05 25.54
N GLY A 23 -7.87 11.67 24.43
CA GLY A 23 -7.12 11.77 23.20
C GLY A 23 -6.34 13.09 23.10
N GLY A 24 -5.98 13.46 21.87
CA GLY A 24 -5.36 14.75 21.57
C GLY A 24 -6.37 15.90 21.50
N LEU A 25 -5.96 16.99 20.86
CA LEU A 25 -6.83 18.09 20.49
C LEU A 25 -7.21 17.95 19.01
N TRP A 26 -8.47 18.24 18.69
CA TRP A 26 -8.87 18.57 17.32
C TRP A 26 -8.35 19.96 16.97
N SER A 27 -8.03 20.16 15.70
CA SER A 27 -7.48 21.40 15.19
C SER A 27 -8.47 22.57 15.38
N PRO A 28 -8.00 23.81 15.63
CA PRO A 28 -8.89 24.97 15.61
C PRO A 28 -9.50 25.16 14.21
N ILE A 29 -10.76 25.58 14.12
CA ILE A 29 -11.53 25.65 12.85
C ILE A 29 -11.88 27.10 12.56
N SER A 30 -11.62 27.56 11.34
CA SER A 30 -12.02 28.88 10.86
C SER A 30 -13.44 28.85 10.29
N CYS A 31 -14.26 29.82 10.66
CA CYS A 31 -15.51 30.15 9.99
C CYS A 31 -15.46 31.60 9.55
N THR A 32 -15.76 31.88 8.28
CA THR A 32 -15.61 33.24 7.72
C THR A 32 -16.96 33.86 7.44
N LEU A 33 -17.19 35.06 7.94
CA LEU A 33 -18.39 35.85 7.68
C LEU A 33 -18.06 36.96 6.68
N ILE A 34 -18.64 36.88 5.49
CA ILE A 34 -18.55 37.89 4.44
C ILE A 34 -19.86 38.67 4.42
N HIS A 35 -19.84 39.98 4.63
CA HIS A 35 -21.07 40.73 4.86
C HIS A 35 -21.05 42.16 4.31
N THR A 36 -22.24 42.61 3.93
CA THR A 36 -22.58 44.00 3.66
C THR A 36 -23.32 44.60 4.86
N ALA A 37 -23.87 45.80 4.72
CA ALA A 37 -24.73 46.38 5.76
C ALA A 37 -26.06 45.61 5.93
N THR A 38 -26.54 44.89 4.90
CA THR A 38 -27.87 44.28 4.91
C THR A 38 -27.88 42.77 4.79
N HIS A 39 -26.83 42.15 4.24
CA HIS A 39 -26.77 40.70 4.08
C HIS A 39 -25.40 40.12 4.43
N ALA A 40 -25.37 38.85 4.81
CA ALA A 40 -24.14 38.10 5.09
C ALA A 40 -24.13 36.69 4.48
N VAL A 41 -22.92 36.16 4.27
CA VAL A 41 -22.60 34.77 3.95
C VAL A 41 -21.67 34.26 5.02
N LEU A 42 -22.04 33.15 5.66
CA LEU A 42 -21.14 32.38 6.51
C LEU A 42 -20.48 31.29 5.65
N VAL A 43 -19.17 31.09 5.80
CA VAL A 43 -18.41 30.01 5.17
C VAL A 43 -17.95 29.04 6.26
N ASP A 44 -18.34 27.78 6.10
CA ASP A 44 -18.14 26.64 7.02
C ASP A 44 -18.74 26.84 8.43
N THR A 45 -18.76 25.75 9.19
CA THR A 45 -19.35 25.65 10.54
C THR A 45 -18.50 24.71 11.40
N PRO A 46 -18.41 24.86 12.73
CA PRO A 46 -17.62 23.97 13.58
C PRO A 46 -18.38 22.66 13.89
N ILE A 47 -17.77 21.81 14.74
CA ILE A 47 -18.22 20.44 15.00
C ILE A 47 -19.36 20.36 16.02
N THR A 48 -19.13 20.93 17.21
CA THR A 48 -19.94 20.62 18.39
C THR A 48 -21.04 21.63 18.62
N LYS A 49 -22.11 21.21 19.31
CA LYS A 49 -23.20 22.11 19.73
C LYS A 49 -22.69 23.40 20.41
N SER A 50 -21.76 23.26 21.35
CA SER A 50 -21.19 24.41 22.06
C SER A 50 -20.33 25.32 21.18
N GLN A 51 -19.56 24.78 20.22
CA GLN A 51 -18.83 25.61 19.26
C GLN A 51 -19.80 26.37 18.35
N VAL A 52 -20.89 25.73 17.93
CA VAL A 52 -21.92 26.36 17.09
C VAL A 52 -22.67 27.46 17.84
N ASP A 53 -22.98 27.26 19.13
CA ASP A 53 -23.57 28.32 19.99
C ASP A 53 -22.64 29.54 20.13
N ALA A 54 -21.34 29.30 20.28
CA ALA A 54 -20.34 30.36 20.32
C ALA A 54 -20.23 31.10 18.97
N LEU A 55 -20.28 30.36 17.86
CA LEU A 55 -20.31 30.95 16.51
C LEU A 55 -21.56 31.80 16.30
N ILE A 56 -22.74 31.33 16.70
CA ILE A 56 -24.00 32.09 16.64
C ILE A 56 -23.85 33.41 17.40
N THR A 57 -23.35 33.35 18.63
CA THR A 57 -23.13 34.54 19.47
C THR A 57 -22.19 35.52 18.79
N TRP A 58 -21.10 35.02 18.20
CA TRP A 58 -20.14 35.85 17.47
C TRP A 58 -20.74 36.47 16.20
N ILE A 59 -21.57 35.75 15.45
CA ILE A 59 -22.29 36.29 14.28
C ILE A 59 -23.19 37.46 14.70
N GLU A 60 -23.96 37.30 15.78
CA GLU A 60 -24.86 38.34 16.30
C GLU A 60 -24.11 39.59 16.78
N GLN A 61 -22.90 39.43 17.32
CA GLN A 61 -22.04 40.53 17.75
C GLN A 61 -21.35 41.23 16.56
N THR A 62 -21.08 40.50 15.49
CA THR A 62 -20.34 40.99 14.32
C THR A 62 -21.26 41.73 13.34
N LEU A 63 -22.49 41.23 13.14
CA LEU A 63 -23.43 41.81 12.19
C LEU A 63 -24.16 43.02 12.77
N HIS A 64 -24.45 44.00 11.91
CA HIS A 64 -25.31 45.11 12.28
C HIS A 64 -26.75 44.61 12.53
N LYS A 65 -27.46 45.31 13.42
CA LYS A 65 -28.86 45.00 13.70
C LYS A 65 -29.69 45.12 12.40
N GLY A 66 -30.38 44.04 12.04
CA GLY A 66 -31.20 43.95 10.82
C GLY A 66 -30.48 43.37 9.60
N THR A 67 -29.17 43.10 9.67
CA THR A 67 -28.45 42.34 8.64
C THR A 67 -28.97 40.89 8.60
N GLN A 68 -29.29 40.38 7.41
CA GLN A 68 -29.78 39.03 7.21
C GLN A 68 -28.66 38.07 6.82
N LEU A 69 -28.46 37.00 7.58
CA LEU A 69 -27.64 35.88 7.12
C LEU A 69 -28.37 35.19 5.97
N LYS A 70 -27.87 35.34 4.74
CA LYS A 70 -28.53 34.88 3.52
C LYS A 70 -28.07 33.48 3.12
N TYR A 71 -26.77 33.21 3.26
CA TYR A 71 -26.17 31.95 2.84
C TYR A 71 -25.25 31.37 3.91
N ILE A 72 -25.21 30.04 3.98
CA ILE A 72 -24.17 29.26 4.67
C ILE A 72 -23.50 28.41 3.60
N TYR A 73 -22.31 28.80 3.15
CA TYR A 73 -21.55 28.09 2.13
C TYR A 73 -20.60 27.08 2.77
N ILE A 74 -20.54 25.85 2.24
CA ILE A 74 -19.61 24.82 2.72
C ILE A 74 -18.53 24.51 1.68
N THR A 75 -17.28 24.51 2.12
CA THR A 75 -16.10 24.31 1.27
C THR A 75 -15.87 22.86 0.86
N HIS A 76 -16.06 21.91 1.78
CA HIS A 76 -15.81 20.48 1.53
C HIS A 76 -16.60 19.58 2.49
N GLY A 77 -16.48 18.26 2.31
CA GLY A 77 -17.41 17.30 2.91
C GLY A 77 -17.11 16.82 4.33
N HIS A 78 -15.98 17.21 4.95
CA HIS A 78 -15.64 16.76 6.31
C HIS A 78 -16.56 17.37 7.37
N GLY A 79 -16.92 16.55 8.36
CA GLY A 79 -17.94 16.87 9.36
C GLY A 79 -17.69 18.15 10.16
N ASP A 80 -16.43 18.47 10.40
CA ASP A 80 -16.00 19.66 11.12
C ASP A 80 -16.15 20.98 10.37
N HIS A 81 -16.66 20.94 9.13
CA HIS A 81 -17.00 22.11 8.33
C HIS A 81 -18.52 22.28 8.11
N TRP A 82 -19.37 21.29 8.43
CA TRP A 82 -20.81 21.37 8.11
C TRP A 82 -21.79 20.84 9.16
N PHE A 83 -21.34 20.15 10.21
CA PHE A 83 -22.25 19.63 11.24
C PHE A 83 -23.07 20.72 11.96
N GLY A 84 -22.61 21.97 11.95
CA GLY A 84 -23.31 23.09 12.55
C GLY A 84 -24.51 23.63 11.77
N ILE A 85 -24.74 23.21 10.51
CA ILE A 85 -25.80 23.77 9.64
C ILE A 85 -27.17 23.73 10.34
N GLY A 86 -27.55 22.60 10.92
CA GLY A 86 -28.89 22.43 11.51
C GLY A 86 -29.19 23.44 12.62
N GLN A 87 -28.24 23.68 13.52
CA GLN A 87 -28.37 24.65 14.60
C GLN A 87 -28.36 26.10 14.08
N LEU A 88 -27.53 26.39 13.09
CA LEU A 88 -27.48 27.71 12.45
C LEU A 88 -28.80 28.05 11.74
N LEU A 89 -29.42 27.09 11.05
CA LEU A 89 -30.72 27.30 10.39
C LEU A 89 -31.87 27.44 11.40
N LYS A 90 -31.81 26.76 12.56
CA LYS A 90 -32.76 26.99 13.66
C LYS A 90 -32.69 28.44 14.17
N LYS A 91 -31.48 29.02 14.23
CA LYS A 91 -31.26 30.41 14.67
C LYS A 91 -31.55 31.45 13.58
N PHE A 92 -31.17 31.17 12.34
CA PHE A 92 -31.27 32.07 11.19
C PHE A 92 -32.14 31.41 10.09
N PRO A 93 -33.47 31.32 10.28
CA PRO A 93 -34.34 30.55 9.39
C PRO A 93 -34.46 31.12 7.96
N GLY A 94 -34.02 32.36 7.74
CA GLY A 94 -33.94 32.97 6.40
C GLY A 94 -32.68 32.60 5.62
N ALA A 95 -31.69 31.95 6.24
CA ALA A 95 -30.47 31.53 5.59
C ALA A 95 -30.67 30.27 4.75
N LYS A 96 -29.92 30.15 3.65
CA LYS A 96 -29.86 28.93 2.84
C LYS A 96 -28.47 28.32 2.93
N ALA A 97 -28.39 27.05 3.32
CA ALA A 97 -27.15 26.29 3.23
C ALA A 97 -26.92 25.88 1.77
N ILE A 98 -25.72 26.13 1.24
CA ILE A 98 -25.35 25.87 -0.16
C ILE A 98 -23.96 25.26 -0.28
N ALA A 99 -23.77 24.36 -1.23
CA ALA A 99 -22.46 23.76 -1.54
C ALA A 99 -22.45 23.20 -2.97
N THR A 100 -21.29 22.74 -3.45
CA THR A 100 -21.24 22.01 -4.73
C THR A 100 -21.82 20.59 -4.59
N ARG A 101 -22.23 19.98 -5.71
CA ARG A 101 -22.75 18.59 -5.70
C ARG A 101 -21.72 17.59 -5.19
N GLY A 102 -20.45 17.74 -5.59
CA GLY A 102 -19.37 16.86 -5.15
C GLY A 102 -19.16 16.94 -3.63
N THR A 103 -19.22 18.15 -3.07
CA THR A 103 -19.17 18.37 -1.62
C THR A 103 -20.35 17.71 -0.90
N ILE A 104 -21.58 17.86 -1.41
CA ILE A 104 -22.79 17.25 -0.82
C ILE A 104 -22.72 15.72 -0.83
N GLU A 105 -22.23 15.11 -1.91
CA GLU A 105 -22.05 13.65 -1.93
C GLU A 105 -20.99 13.18 -0.93
N HIS A 106 -19.90 13.92 -0.78
CA HIS A 106 -18.89 13.59 0.23
C HIS A 106 -19.49 13.65 1.66
N MET A 107 -20.30 14.65 1.97
CA MET A 107 -20.98 14.77 3.28
C MET A 107 -21.80 13.53 3.64
N LYS A 108 -22.50 12.92 2.68
CA LYS A 108 -23.31 11.71 2.92
C LYS A 108 -22.46 10.55 3.43
N GLY A 109 -21.24 10.41 2.92
CA GLY A 109 -20.28 9.40 3.38
C GLY A 109 -19.85 9.58 4.83
N GLN A 110 -19.76 10.83 5.31
CA GLN A 110 -19.33 11.14 6.68
C GLN A 110 -20.37 10.75 7.74
N ILE A 111 -21.66 10.74 7.39
CA ILE A 111 -22.76 10.39 8.30
C ILE A 111 -23.22 8.94 8.19
N GLU A 112 -22.67 8.15 7.27
CA GLU A 112 -22.95 6.72 7.25
C GLU A 112 -22.65 6.13 8.65
N PRO A 113 -23.58 5.39 9.28
CA PRO A 113 -23.49 5.07 10.71
C PRO A 113 -22.15 4.48 11.14
N LYS A 114 -21.54 3.66 10.29
CA LYS A 114 -20.23 3.09 10.55
C LYS A 114 -19.12 4.13 10.50
N THR A 115 -19.07 4.95 9.45
CA THR A 115 -18.07 6.00 9.27
C THR A 115 -18.20 7.05 10.36
N PHE A 116 -19.42 7.52 10.61
CA PHE A 116 -19.73 8.49 11.65
C PHE A 116 -19.29 7.99 13.02
N ASN A 117 -19.71 6.79 13.43
CA ASN A 117 -19.36 6.26 14.74
C ASN A 117 -17.86 6.01 14.89
N ALA A 118 -17.18 5.57 13.83
CA ALA A 118 -15.74 5.33 13.86
C ALA A 118 -14.91 6.61 13.93
N MET A 119 -15.35 7.67 13.22
CA MET A 119 -14.60 8.92 13.11
C MET A 119 -15.07 9.97 14.12
N TRP A 120 -16.32 10.39 14.01
CA TRP A 120 -16.88 11.57 14.68
C TRP A 120 -17.50 11.23 16.03
N GLY A 121 -18.44 10.29 16.08
CA GLY A 121 -19.15 9.90 17.30
C GLY A 121 -18.21 9.34 18.38
N SER A 122 -17.17 8.61 17.98
CA SER A 122 -16.15 8.10 18.91
C SER A 122 -15.27 9.21 19.51
N ARG A 123 -14.96 10.27 18.75
CA ARG A 123 -14.10 11.38 19.18
C ARG A 123 -14.85 12.42 19.99
N PHE A 124 -16.13 12.66 19.65
CA PHE A 124 -16.98 13.70 20.23
C PHE A 124 -18.28 13.12 20.80
N PRO A 125 -18.19 12.19 21.78
CA PRO A 125 -19.37 11.49 22.29
C PRO A 125 -20.41 12.48 22.83
N ASN A 126 -21.63 12.42 22.30
CA ASN A 126 -22.78 13.28 22.65
C ASN A 126 -22.60 14.79 22.43
N GLN A 127 -21.53 15.22 21.75
CA GLN A 127 -21.23 16.64 21.53
C GLN A 127 -21.73 17.18 20.19
N ILE A 128 -21.94 16.30 19.20
CA ILE A 128 -22.42 16.64 17.85
C ILE A 128 -23.95 16.64 17.84
N ASP A 129 -24.58 17.59 17.13
CA ASP A 129 -26.00 17.52 16.78
C ASP A 129 -26.16 16.54 15.62
N THR A 130 -26.88 15.44 15.84
CA THR A 130 -27.07 14.37 14.84
C THR A 130 -28.27 14.59 13.93
N ASP A 131 -29.02 15.68 14.12
CA ASP A 131 -30.08 16.11 13.20
C ASP A 131 -29.45 16.79 11.96
N PHE A 132 -28.65 16.04 11.21
CA PHE A 132 -27.87 16.55 10.09
C PHE A 132 -28.76 17.16 9.01
N VAL A 133 -28.40 18.38 8.58
CA VAL A 133 -29.07 19.09 7.49
C VAL A 133 -28.08 19.29 6.35
N PHE A 134 -28.46 18.84 5.15
CA PHE A 134 -27.63 18.99 3.95
C PHE A 134 -27.86 20.35 3.27
N PRO A 135 -26.82 20.95 2.68
CA PRO A 135 -26.97 22.14 1.85
C PRO A 135 -27.64 21.83 0.50
N GLU A 136 -28.23 22.87 -0.10
CA GLU A 136 -28.73 22.85 -1.47
C GLU A 136 -27.55 22.92 -2.47
N PRO A 137 -27.63 22.22 -3.61
CA PRO A 137 -26.57 22.28 -4.62
C PRO A 137 -26.56 23.63 -5.34
N LEU A 138 -25.38 24.22 -5.50
CA LEU A 138 -25.20 25.37 -6.39
C LEU A 138 -25.58 25.02 -7.84
N PRO A 139 -26.12 25.99 -8.61
CA PRO A 139 -26.37 25.83 -10.05
C PRO A 139 -25.07 25.44 -10.79
N GLN A 140 -25.15 24.47 -11.70
CA GLN A 140 -23.96 23.96 -12.41
C GLN A 140 -23.57 24.76 -13.66
N THR A 141 -24.53 25.46 -14.29
CA THR A 141 -24.31 26.22 -15.52
C THR A 141 -25.20 27.49 -15.53
N PRO A 142 -24.71 28.65 -16.00
CA PRO A 142 -23.37 28.90 -16.53
C PRO A 142 -22.29 29.15 -15.46
N SER A 143 -22.61 29.11 -14.16
CA SER A 143 -21.63 29.45 -13.12
C SER A 143 -21.94 28.86 -11.74
N LYS A 144 -20.90 28.44 -11.01
CA LYS A 144 -20.91 28.14 -9.56
C LYS A 144 -20.83 29.43 -8.72
N LYS A 145 -21.45 30.49 -9.23
CA LYS A 145 -21.44 31.84 -8.66
C LYS A 145 -22.75 32.12 -7.95
N PHE A 146 -22.69 32.91 -6.91
CA PHE A 146 -23.85 33.47 -6.24
C PHE A 146 -23.54 34.88 -5.75
N TYR A 147 -24.58 35.65 -5.46
CA TYR A 147 -24.45 37.08 -5.22
C TYR A 147 -24.94 37.44 -3.82
N LEU A 148 -24.12 38.22 -3.10
CA LEU A 148 -24.49 38.82 -1.84
C LEU A 148 -25.07 40.22 -2.08
N PRO A 149 -26.35 40.46 -1.78
CA PRO A 149 -26.96 41.77 -2.04
C PRO A 149 -26.29 42.89 -1.27
N SER A 150 -26.26 44.07 -1.90
CA SER A 150 -25.71 45.29 -1.32
C SER A 150 -26.57 46.49 -1.72
N PRO A 151 -26.87 47.42 -0.80
CA PRO A 151 -27.50 48.70 -1.18
C PRO A 151 -26.65 49.55 -2.12
N GLU A 152 -25.32 49.33 -2.15
CA GLU A 152 -24.37 50.13 -2.94
C GLU A 152 -24.05 49.50 -4.30
N LYS A 153 -24.51 48.27 -4.55
CA LYS A 153 -24.24 47.55 -5.79
C LYS A 153 -25.46 46.73 -6.17
N GLU A 154 -26.15 47.17 -7.22
CA GLU A 154 -27.44 46.62 -7.68
C GLU A 154 -27.37 45.10 -7.92
N ASP A 155 -26.33 44.64 -8.61
CA ASP A 155 -26.08 43.21 -8.85
C ASP A 155 -25.54 42.45 -7.62
N GLY A 156 -25.22 43.16 -6.54
CA GLY A 156 -24.54 42.60 -5.38
C GLY A 156 -23.06 42.27 -5.60
N TYR A 157 -22.45 41.69 -4.58
CA TYR A 157 -21.07 41.21 -4.63
C TYR A 157 -21.04 39.75 -5.11
N GLU A 158 -20.20 39.47 -6.11
CA GLU A 158 -20.00 38.12 -6.64
C GLU A 158 -19.18 37.29 -5.64
N LEU A 159 -19.61 36.04 -5.41
CA LEU A 159 -18.86 34.99 -4.76
C LEU A 159 -18.86 33.76 -5.68
N GLU A 160 -17.70 33.14 -5.86
CA GLU A 160 -17.51 32.03 -6.77
C GLU A 160 -16.95 30.81 -6.06
N ALA A 161 -17.66 29.68 -6.14
CA ALA A 161 -17.17 28.39 -5.67
C ALA A 161 -16.27 27.76 -6.74
N ILE A 162 -14.98 27.61 -6.42
CA ILE A 162 -13.97 27.02 -7.30
C ILE A 162 -13.68 25.61 -6.81
N GLU A 163 -14.04 24.60 -7.62
CA GLU A 163 -13.68 23.21 -7.37
C GLU A 163 -12.20 23.00 -7.74
N VAL A 164 -11.40 22.57 -6.77
CA VAL A 164 -9.95 22.39 -6.94
C VAL A 164 -9.52 20.92 -6.96
N GLY A 165 -10.46 20.00 -6.77
CA GLY A 165 -10.22 18.56 -6.80
C GLY A 165 -9.84 18.00 -5.43
N HIS A 166 -8.69 17.30 -5.37
CA HIS A 166 -8.17 16.74 -4.11
C HIS A 166 -7.30 17.74 -3.34
N SER A 167 -7.48 17.76 -2.02
CA SER A 167 -6.67 18.47 -1.04
C SER A 167 -6.42 17.58 0.18
N ASP A 168 -6.78 18.00 1.39
CA ASP A 168 -6.81 17.11 2.56
C ASP A 168 -7.85 15.98 2.40
N THR A 169 -8.84 16.19 1.51
CA THR A 169 -9.82 15.23 1.01
C THR A 169 -10.23 15.52 -0.44
N HIS A 170 -11.16 14.74 -0.99
CA HIS A 170 -11.68 14.87 -2.34
C HIS A 170 -12.89 15.82 -2.41
N SER A 171 -13.19 16.32 -3.62
CA SER A 171 -14.30 17.23 -3.90
C SER A 171 -14.21 18.54 -3.10
N SER A 172 -12.99 19.03 -2.87
CA SER A 172 -12.74 20.26 -2.14
C SER A 172 -12.92 21.48 -3.03
N THR A 173 -13.40 22.56 -2.40
CA THR A 173 -13.62 23.84 -3.06
C THR A 173 -13.05 24.98 -2.23
N VAL A 174 -12.73 26.09 -2.90
CA VAL A 174 -12.49 27.38 -2.25
C VAL A 174 -13.56 28.38 -2.65
N LEU A 175 -13.85 29.34 -1.77
CA LEU A 175 -14.74 30.45 -2.10
C LEU A 175 -13.91 31.69 -2.47
N TRP A 176 -14.00 32.11 -3.73
CA TRP A 176 -13.35 33.30 -4.26
C TRP A 176 -14.28 34.51 -4.20
N VAL A 177 -13.76 35.63 -3.70
CA VAL A 177 -14.47 36.90 -3.60
C VAL A 177 -13.66 37.98 -4.33
N PRO A 178 -13.89 38.17 -5.65
CA PRO A 178 -13.07 39.02 -6.50
C PRO A 178 -12.95 40.47 -5.99
N SER A 179 -14.06 41.02 -5.51
CA SER A 179 -14.17 42.45 -5.12
C SER A 179 -13.21 42.88 -4.01
N ILE A 180 -12.79 41.96 -3.14
CA ILE A 180 -11.81 42.19 -2.06
C ILE A 180 -10.59 41.27 -2.20
N ARG A 181 -10.46 40.57 -3.33
CA ARG A 181 -9.41 39.57 -3.63
C ARG A 181 -9.17 38.61 -2.46
N LEU A 182 -10.25 38.10 -1.88
CA LEU A 182 -10.24 37.18 -0.75
C LEU A 182 -10.53 35.75 -1.23
N VAL A 183 -9.74 34.78 -0.75
CA VAL A 183 -10.08 33.36 -0.81
C VAL A 183 -10.39 32.85 0.59
N VAL A 184 -11.55 32.22 0.77
CA VAL A 184 -11.81 31.34 1.92
C VAL A 184 -11.54 29.92 1.48
N ALA A 185 -10.46 29.33 1.98
CA ALA A 185 -9.83 28.18 1.34
C ALA A 185 -10.35 26.82 1.81
N GLY A 186 -11.10 26.78 2.92
CA GLY A 186 -11.31 25.53 3.64
C GLY A 186 -9.96 24.83 3.87
N ASP A 187 -9.96 23.51 3.74
CA ASP A 187 -8.77 22.70 4.00
C ASP A 187 -7.85 22.54 2.79
N VAL A 188 -8.07 23.32 1.73
CA VAL A 188 -7.08 23.47 0.64
C VAL A 188 -5.82 24.18 1.15
N VAL A 189 -5.96 25.09 2.13
CA VAL A 189 -4.86 25.87 2.72
C VAL A 189 -4.96 25.80 4.24
N TYR A 190 -3.81 25.62 4.90
CA TYR A 190 -3.68 25.58 6.35
C TYR A 190 -2.82 26.74 6.87
N GLY A 191 -3.12 27.23 8.07
CA GLY A 191 -2.30 28.19 8.80
C GLY A 191 -1.13 27.53 9.53
N ASP A 192 -0.73 28.08 10.67
CA ASP A 192 0.36 27.58 11.51
C ASP A 192 -0.04 26.36 12.36
N VAL A 193 -0.61 25.37 11.69
CA VAL A 193 -0.98 24.05 12.21
C VAL A 193 -0.57 22.96 11.21
N HIS A 194 -0.36 21.74 11.68
CA HIS A 194 0.00 20.61 10.82
C HIS A 194 -1.18 20.20 9.92
N GLN A 195 -0.90 19.96 8.64
CA GLN A 195 -1.86 19.53 7.63
C GLN A 195 -2.25 18.05 7.76
N MET A 196 -3.51 17.75 7.48
CA MET A 196 -4.08 16.41 7.53
C MET A 196 -3.83 15.62 6.24
N LEU A 197 -2.65 14.99 6.14
CA LEU A 197 -2.24 14.21 4.95
C LEU A 197 -2.75 12.76 4.93
N ALA A 198 -3.76 12.43 5.73
CA ALA A 198 -4.27 11.07 5.88
C ALA A 198 -4.97 10.54 4.62
N GLU A 199 -5.71 11.39 3.90
CA GLU A 199 -6.36 11.01 2.64
C GLU A 199 -5.48 11.31 1.42
N ALA A 200 -4.57 12.29 1.52
CA ALA A 200 -3.48 12.50 0.58
C ALA A 200 -2.34 11.48 0.80
N ASN A 201 -2.67 10.19 0.75
CA ASN A 201 -1.81 9.10 1.20
C ASN A 201 -0.86 8.52 0.13
N THR A 202 -0.82 9.11 -1.06
CA THR A 202 0.11 8.73 -2.13
C THR A 202 0.82 9.95 -2.66
N HIS A 203 1.99 9.76 -3.29
CA HIS A 203 2.70 10.82 -3.98
C HIS A 203 1.80 11.60 -4.96
N LEU A 204 1.00 10.88 -5.76
CA LEU A 204 0.09 11.49 -6.73
C LEU A 204 -0.97 12.37 -6.07
N LEU A 205 -1.58 11.92 -4.96
CA LEU A 205 -2.59 12.71 -4.24
C LEU A 205 -1.98 13.92 -3.54
N ARG A 206 -0.76 13.80 -3.00
CA ARG A 206 -0.03 14.96 -2.42
C ARG A 206 0.30 16.00 -3.49
N LEU A 207 0.75 15.56 -4.67
CA LEU A 207 0.98 16.47 -5.80
C LEU A 207 -0.33 17.03 -6.39
N GLU A 208 -1.44 16.30 -6.29
CA GLU A 208 -2.75 16.84 -6.65
C GLU A 208 -3.17 17.97 -5.72
N TRP A 209 -2.94 17.83 -4.41
CA TRP A 209 -3.15 18.93 -3.46
C TRP A 209 -2.22 20.13 -3.75
N VAL A 210 -0.96 19.90 -4.13
CA VAL A 210 -0.08 20.99 -4.59
C VAL A 210 -0.69 21.72 -5.79
N ARG A 211 -1.22 20.99 -6.78
CA ARG A 211 -1.90 21.59 -7.94
C ARG A 211 -3.17 22.36 -7.55
N ALA A 212 -3.93 21.87 -6.58
CA ALA A 212 -5.09 22.58 -6.03
C ALA A 212 -4.68 23.94 -5.46
N ILE A 213 -3.59 24.00 -4.70
CA ILE A 213 -3.05 25.27 -4.18
C ILE A 213 -2.57 26.18 -5.31
N GLU A 214 -1.90 25.65 -6.33
CA GLU A 214 -1.43 26.42 -7.49
C GLU A 214 -2.59 27.03 -8.30
N GLN A 215 -3.73 26.34 -8.41
CA GLN A 215 -4.95 26.92 -9.00
C GLN A 215 -5.45 28.12 -8.19
N VAL A 216 -5.41 28.05 -6.86
CA VAL A 216 -5.80 29.17 -5.99
C VAL A 216 -4.80 30.33 -6.09
N MET A 217 -3.51 30.05 -6.21
CA MET A 217 -2.47 31.07 -6.42
C MET A 217 -2.70 31.87 -7.71
N ALA A 218 -3.18 31.22 -8.77
CA ALA A 218 -3.47 31.85 -10.06
C ALA A 218 -4.61 32.90 -9.99
N LEU A 219 -5.41 32.92 -8.92
CA LEU A 219 -6.43 33.95 -8.66
C LEU A 219 -5.81 35.27 -8.16
N HIS A 220 -4.53 35.27 -7.79
CA HIS A 220 -3.82 36.40 -7.19
C HIS A 220 -4.53 37.04 -5.97
N PRO A 221 -4.89 36.23 -4.94
CA PRO A 221 -5.54 36.75 -3.74
C PRO A 221 -4.61 37.68 -2.94
N VAL A 222 -5.20 38.63 -2.23
CA VAL A 222 -4.51 39.47 -1.22
C VAL A 222 -4.58 38.80 0.15
N ALA A 223 -5.74 38.26 0.48
CA ALA A 223 -6.01 37.58 1.72
C ALA A 223 -6.50 36.16 1.45
N VAL A 224 -6.02 35.22 2.25
CA VAL A 224 -6.42 33.82 2.22
C VAL A 224 -6.74 33.42 3.65
N VAL A 225 -7.94 32.90 3.87
CA VAL A 225 -8.38 32.36 5.16
C VAL A 225 -8.24 30.84 5.13
N PRO A 226 -7.30 30.25 5.89
CA PRO A 226 -7.14 28.80 6.01
C PRO A 226 -8.29 28.15 6.80
N GLY A 227 -8.64 26.90 6.48
CA GLY A 227 -9.67 26.12 7.18
C GLY A 227 -9.28 25.81 8.64
N HIS A 228 -8.02 25.52 8.87
CA HIS A 228 -7.45 25.37 10.21
C HIS A 228 -6.25 26.30 10.43
N ARG A 229 -6.25 27.04 11.55
CA ARG A 229 -5.20 28.01 11.89
C ARG A 229 -5.12 28.27 13.39
N LYS A 230 -4.04 28.89 13.86
CA LYS A 230 -3.95 29.34 15.25
C LYS A 230 -4.95 30.49 15.52
N PRO A 231 -5.46 30.62 16.75
CA PRO A 231 -6.14 31.83 17.18
C PRO A 231 -5.26 33.07 16.95
N HIS A 232 -5.86 34.16 16.47
CA HIS A 232 -5.20 35.45 16.21
C HIS A 232 -4.10 35.45 15.13
N GLU A 233 -3.91 34.34 14.40
CA GLU A 233 -3.04 34.32 13.22
C GLU A 233 -3.52 35.34 12.17
N LEU A 234 -2.64 35.97 11.40
CA LEU A 234 -3.09 36.90 10.35
C LEU A 234 -3.49 36.15 9.08
N ASP A 235 -4.49 36.67 8.37
CA ASP A 235 -4.89 36.18 7.05
C ASP A 235 -4.03 36.82 5.98
N GLY A 236 -3.51 36.00 5.06
CA GLY A 236 -2.65 36.50 4.00
C GLY A 236 -2.27 35.48 2.96
N ALA A 237 -1.94 35.97 1.77
CA ALA A 237 -1.61 35.13 0.62
C ALA A 237 -0.38 34.22 0.84
N TRP A 238 0.50 34.54 1.80
CA TRP A 238 1.67 33.70 2.13
C TRP A 238 1.29 32.30 2.64
N HIS A 239 0.05 32.10 3.13
CA HIS A 239 -0.45 30.78 3.53
C HIS A 239 -0.45 29.77 2.38
N LEU A 240 -0.61 30.24 1.13
CA LEU A 240 -0.56 29.38 -0.06
C LEU A 240 0.81 28.74 -0.22
N GLU A 241 1.88 29.54 -0.23
CA GLU A 241 3.24 29.02 -0.37
C GLU A 241 3.64 28.21 0.87
N ASN A 242 3.25 28.62 2.07
CA ASN A 242 3.52 27.85 3.30
C ASN A 242 2.86 26.46 3.28
N SER A 243 1.61 26.36 2.81
CA SER A 243 0.89 25.09 2.69
C SER A 243 1.50 24.21 1.61
N ARG A 244 1.79 24.78 0.44
CA ARG A 244 2.45 24.10 -0.67
C ARG A 244 3.82 23.57 -0.25
N ARG A 245 4.64 24.39 0.41
CA ARG A 245 5.96 24.00 0.89
C ARG A 245 5.89 22.88 1.91
N TYR A 246 4.93 22.92 2.84
CA TYR A 246 4.73 21.87 3.82
C TYR A 246 4.45 20.51 3.17
N ILE A 247 3.58 20.48 2.15
CA ILE A 247 3.26 19.23 1.41
C ILE A 247 4.51 18.72 0.69
N LEU A 248 5.27 19.59 0.03
CA LEU A 248 6.49 19.20 -0.68
C LEU A 248 7.59 18.70 0.26
N ASP A 249 7.74 19.30 1.45
CA ASP A 249 8.68 18.81 2.46
C ASP A 249 8.26 17.44 3.01
N PHE A 250 6.96 17.23 3.27
CA PHE A 250 6.43 15.94 3.68
C PHE A 250 6.63 14.87 2.60
N ASP A 251 6.24 15.19 1.36
CA ASP A 251 6.37 14.32 0.19
C ASP A 251 7.83 13.89 -0.03
N ARG A 252 8.76 14.86 -0.03
CA ARG A 252 10.19 14.59 -0.16
C ARG A 252 10.72 13.64 0.91
N LEU A 253 10.24 13.76 2.16
CA LEU A 253 10.66 12.85 3.23
C LEU A 253 10.12 11.43 2.99
N VAL A 254 8.84 11.30 2.64
CA VAL A 254 8.21 10.01 2.31
C VAL A 254 8.95 9.34 1.13
N GLU A 255 9.10 10.05 0.01
CA GLU A 255 9.69 9.52 -1.22
C GLU A 255 11.22 9.35 -1.15
N SER A 256 11.87 9.79 -0.07
CA SER A 256 13.34 9.66 0.05
C SER A 256 13.84 8.23 0.18
N GLY A 257 12.97 7.28 0.56
CA GLY A 257 13.34 5.91 0.94
C GLY A 257 14.18 5.82 2.23
N ARG A 258 14.41 6.93 2.94
CA ARG A 258 15.25 6.98 4.16
C ARG A 258 14.45 6.94 5.46
N ILE A 259 13.15 7.20 5.39
CA ILE A 259 12.25 7.25 6.55
C ILE A 259 11.80 5.83 6.89
N LYS A 260 12.11 5.36 8.09
CA LYS A 260 11.81 3.98 8.50
C LYS A 260 10.32 3.75 8.78
N ASP A 261 9.70 4.71 9.46
CA ASP A 261 8.30 4.61 9.91
C ASP A 261 7.67 6.00 10.12
N GLY A 262 6.37 6.01 10.41
CA GLY A 262 5.62 7.25 10.63
C GLY A 262 6.06 8.05 11.87
N ARG A 263 6.71 7.44 12.87
CA ARG A 263 7.25 8.18 14.02
C ARG A 263 8.49 8.97 13.60
N GLU A 264 9.33 8.36 12.79
CA GLU A 264 10.47 9.06 12.18
C GLU A 264 10.02 10.20 11.28
N LEU A 265 9.03 9.95 10.41
CA LEU A 265 8.46 11.01 9.56
C LEU A 265 7.92 12.18 10.39
N THR A 266 7.14 11.87 11.44
CA THR A 266 6.61 12.88 12.38
C THR A 266 7.75 13.70 12.97
N ARG A 267 8.80 13.05 13.47
CA ARG A 267 9.96 13.71 14.09
C ARG A 267 10.68 14.62 13.10
N GLU A 268 10.94 14.16 11.87
CA GLU A 268 11.62 14.98 10.87
C GLU A 268 10.75 16.16 10.42
N MET A 269 9.44 15.96 10.25
CA MET A 269 8.51 17.06 9.96
C MET A 269 8.46 18.10 11.08
N LYS A 270 8.51 17.68 12.35
CA LYS A 270 8.57 18.60 13.49
C LYS A 270 9.90 19.36 13.59
N LYS A 271 11.00 18.85 13.03
CA LYS A 271 12.24 19.62 12.91
C LYS A 271 12.12 20.73 11.86
N LEU A 272 11.46 20.45 10.74
CA LEU A 272 11.22 21.43 9.67
C LEU A 272 10.18 22.48 10.07
N TRP A 273 9.15 22.06 10.83
CA TRP A 273 8.00 22.89 11.22
C TRP A 273 7.75 22.85 12.74
N PRO A 274 8.67 23.37 13.57
CA PRO A 274 8.65 23.16 15.02
C PRO A 274 7.55 23.92 15.76
N THR A 275 6.95 24.94 15.15
CA THR A 275 5.98 25.84 15.80
C THR A 275 4.52 25.47 15.54
N ARG A 276 4.25 24.57 14.58
CA ARG A 276 2.88 24.26 14.16
C ARG A 276 2.12 23.51 15.28
N LEU A 277 0.84 23.83 15.46
CA LEU A 277 -0.06 23.04 16.32
C LEU A 277 -0.54 21.77 15.60
N ASN A 278 -1.40 21.01 16.27
CA ASN A 278 -2.11 19.86 15.69
C ASN A 278 -1.21 18.65 15.38
N ASP A 279 -0.35 18.27 16.32
CA ASP A 279 0.48 17.05 16.24
C ASP A 279 -0.32 15.80 15.83
N GLY A 280 -1.59 15.71 16.23
CA GLY A 280 -2.46 14.57 15.91
C GLY A 280 -2.63 14.35 14.40
N ALA A 281 -2.84 15.41 13.63
CA ALA A 281 -2.94 15.33 12.17
C ALA A 281 -1.62 14.88 11.53
N LEU A 282 -0.49 15.44 11.98
CA LEU A 282 0.83 15.03 11.49
C LEU A 282 1.10 13.55 11.80
N ILE A 283 0.81 13.10 13.04
CA ILE A 283 1.03 11.71 13.44
C ILE A 283 0.20 10.77 12.59
N LEU A 284 -1.09 11.06 12.40
CA LEU A 284 -2.00 10.23 11.62
C LEU A 284 -1.60 10.21 10.14
N GLY A 285 -1.34 11.37 9.54
CA GLY A 285 -0.84 11.49 8.17
C GLY A 285 0.46 10.72 7.98
N SER A 286 1.40 10.85 8.92
CA SER A 286 2.67 10.13 8.88
C SER A 286 2.50 8.62 8.99
N MET A 287 1.64 8.15 9.90
CA MET A 287 1.34 6.72 10.04
C MET A 287 0.78 6.16 8.74
N ILE A 288 -0.23 6.78 8.14
CA ILE A 288 -0.86 6.28 6.91
C ILE A 288 0.13 6.28 5.74
N ASN A 289 0.87 7.38 5.54
CA ASN A 289 1.82 7.51 4.44
C ASN A 289 3.07 6.63 4.60
N SER A 290 3.42 6.22 5.83
CA SER A 290 4.50 5.26 6.10
C SER A 290 4.07 3.79 6.07
N CYS A 291 2.76 3.51 6.10
CA CYS A 291 2.21 2.15 6.12
C CYS A 291 1.96 1.56 4.73
N ILE A 292 2.13 2.33 3.66
CA ILE A 292 2.01 1.82 2.28
C ILE A 292 3.37 1.25 1.88
N TYR A 293 3.37 0.00 1.42
CA TYR A 293 4.51 -0.58 0.74
C TYR A 293 4.70 0.15 -0.60
N GLN A 294 5.37 1.30 -0.59
CA GLN A 294 5.77 1.98 -1.82
C GLN A 294 6.59 1.04 -2.70
N ASP A 295 7.40 0.18 -2.06
CA ASP A 295 8.22 -0.82 -2.72
C ASP A 295 7.38 -1.91 -3.42
N LEU A 296 6.24 -2.34 -2.85
CA LEU A 296 5.32 -3.27 -3.52
C LEU A 296 4.45 -2.57 -4.56
N ALA A 297 4.12 -1.28 -4.38
CA ALA A 297 3.38 -0.51 -5.38
C ALA A 297 4.20 -0.41 -6.69
N ALA A 298 5.51 -0.16 -6.60
CA ALA A 298 6.42 -0.16 -7.74
C ALA A 298 6.42 -1.51 -8.49
N THR A 299 6.25 -2.64 -7.80
CA THR A 299 6.16 -3.95 -8.47
C THR A 299 4.87 -4.18 -9.27
N GLN A 300 3.83 -3.34 -9.08
CA GLN A 300 2.61 -3.36 -9.90
C GLN A 300 2.73 -2.54 -11.19
N GLU A 301 3.74 -1.66 -11.32
CA GLU A 301 3.89 -0.79 -12.49
C GLU A 301 4.18 -1.56 -13.79
N PRO A 302 5.03 -2.62 -13.81
CA PRO A 302 5.22 -3.42 -15.02
C PRO A 302 3.95 -4.17 -15.46
N GLY A 303 2.99 -4.35 -14.54
CA GLY A 303 1.69 -4.98 -14.74
C GLY A 303 1.08 -5.48 -13.43
N SER A 304 -0.24 -5.70 -13.41
CA SER A 304 -0.96 -6.27 -12.25
C SER A 304 -0.45 -7.69 -11.98
N THR A 305 0.32 -7.89 -10.91
CA THR A 305 0.80 -9.23 -10.52
C THR A 305 -0.32 -9.95 -9.73
N PRO A 306 -0.91 -11.04 -10.23
CA PRO A 306 -1.95 -11.78 -9.51
C PRO A 306 -1.49 -12.36 -8.16
N GLU A 307 -0.19 -12.36 -7.88
CA GLU A 307 0.45 -12.83 -6.65
C GLU A 307 0.43 -11.80 -5.49
N VAL A 308 0.15 -10.52 -5.77
CA VAL A 308 -0.04 -9.48 -4.74
C VAL A 308 -1.52 -9.41 -4.42
N TYR A 309 -1.93 -10.21 -3.43
CA TYR A 309 -3.31 -10.26 -2.99
C TYR A 309 -3.67 -9.05 -2.14
N ARG A 310 -4.52 -8.17 -2.67
CA ARG A 310 -5.01 -7.00 -1.92
C ARG A 310 -6.00 -7.43 -0.84
N ILE A 311 -5.60 -7.31 0.42
CA ILE A 311 -6.52 -7.46 1.55
C ILE A 311 -7.44 -6.24 1.58
N THR A 312 -8.72 -6.46 1.28
CA THR A 312 -9.74 -5.42 1.29
C THR A 312 -10.39 -5.28 2.66
N SER A 313 -11.07 -4.16 2.89
CA SER A 313 -11.87 -3.97 4.09
C SER A 313 -13.02 -4.99 4.22
N LYS A 314 -13.44 -5.63 3.12
CA LYS A 314 -14.41 -6.75 3.13
C LYS A 314 -13.81 -8.01 3.76
N HIS A 315 -12.57 -8.35 3.42
CA HIS A 315 -11.85 -9.48 4.04
C HIS A 315 -11.72 -9.28 5.55
N LEU A 316 -11.37 -8.08 6.00
CA LEU A 316 -11.26 -7.75 7.43
C LEU A 316 -12.61 -7.80 8.16
N ARG A 317 -13.71 -7.38 7.51
CA ARG A 317 -15.07 -7.47 8.09
C ARG A 317 -15.57 -8.90 8.22
N CYS A 318 -15.19 -9.77 7.29
CA CYS A 318 -15.55 -11.17 7.32
C CYS A 318 -14.64 -11.99 8.24
N LEU A 319 -13.51 -11.42 8.70
CA LEU A 319 -12.51 -12.10 9.52
C LEU A 319 -13.10 -12.83 10.74
N PRO A 320 -14.00 -12.23 11.56
CA PRO A 320 -14.58 -12.92 12.71
C PRO A 320 -15.44 -14.13 12.34
N LYS A 321 -15.90 -14.22 11.08
CA LYS A 321 -16.72 -15.32 10.57
C LYS A 321 -15.88 -16.46 10.00
N TYR A 322 -14.57 -16.25 9.82
CA TYR A 322 -13.68 -17.29 9.33
C TYR A 322 -13.24 -18.22 10.46
N PRO A 323 -12.90 -19.48 10.14
CA PRO A 323 -12.24 -20.39 11.07
C PRO A 323 -11.06 -19.77 11.80
N LYS A 324 -10.79 -20.28 13.01
CA LYS A 324 -9.79 -19.69 13.92
C LYS A 324 -8.40 -19.67 13.30
N HIS A 325 -8.04 -20.72 12.58
CA HIS A 325 -6.78 -20.81 11.87
C HIS A 325 -6.59 -19.64 10.88
N LEU A 326 -7.60 -19.28 10.07
CA LEU A 326 -7.56 -18.09 9.20
C LEU A 326 -7.42 -16.77 9.96
N GLN A 327 -8.20 -16.57 11.02
CA GLN A 327 -8.11 -15.35 11.83
C GLN A 327 -6.70 -15.13 12.38
N LEU A 328 -6.09 -16.21 12.86
CA LEU A 328 -4.76 -16.18 13.43
C LEU A 328 -3.67 -16.08 12.35
N SER A 329 -3.88 -16.58 11.14
CA SER A 329 -2.97 -16.35 10.01
C SER A 329 -2.82 -14.85 9.69
N PHE A 330 -3.92 -14.08 9.72
CA PHE A 330 -3.86 -12.61 9.56
C PHE A 330 -3.07 -11.92 10.68
N VAL A 331 -3.19 -12.41 11.92
CA VAL A 331 -2.41 -11.91 13.06
C VAL A 331 -0.93 -12.24 12.86
N CYS A 332 -0.60 -13.47 12.48
CA CYS A 332 0.75 -13.92 12.19
C CYS A 332 1.41 -13.09 11.08
N MET A 333 0.72 -12.86 9.97
CA MET A 333 1.19 -12.01 8.86
C MET A 333 1.41 -10.55 9.32
N THR A 334 0.50 -10.00 10.14
CA THR A 334 0.67 -8.63 10.67
C THR A 334 1.86 -8.51 11.62
N LEU A 335 2.06 -9.52 12.48
CA LEU A 335 3.20 -9.58 13.40
C LEU A 335 4.51 -9.76 12.64
N SER A 336 4.53 -10.66 11.66
CA SER A 336 5.65 -10.91 10.76
C SER A 336 6.08 -9.64 10.04
N HIS A 337 5.14 -8.96 9.39
CA HIS A 337 5.37 -7.66 8.76
C HIS A 337 5.99 -6.64 9.72
N ARG A 338 5.45 -6.54 10.94
CA ARG A 338 5.97 -5.62 11.96
C ARG A 338 7.39 -5.98 12.40
N ILE A 339 7.68 -7.26 12.61
CA ILE A 339 9.01 -7.75 12.99
C ILE A 339 10.03 -7.39 11.91
N ASN A 340 9.68 -7.56 10.64
CA ASN A 340 10.57 -7.24 9.52
C ASN A 340 10.83 -5.75 9.35
N LYS A 341 9.82 -4.90 9.60
CA LYS A 341 9.96 -3.44 9.56
C LYS A 341 10.85 -2.88 10.68
N MET A 342 10.84 -3.49 11.87
CA MET A 342 11.59 -2.95 13.02
C MET A 342 13.09 -3.27 12.98
N GLY A 343 13.55 -4.16 12.10
CA GLY A 343 14.92 -4.66 12.15
C GLY A 343 15.21 -5.43 13.46
N TYR A 344 16.44 -5.89 13.65
CA TYR A 344 16.83 -6.73 14.78
C TYR A 344 17.00 -5.93 16.09
N GLU A 345 15.95 -5.26 16.56
CA GLU A 345 15.93 -4.58 17.87
C GLU A 345 15.52 -5.54 19.01
N PRO A 346 15.91 -5.27 20.27
CA PRO A 346 15.56 -6.11 21.44
C PRO A 346 14.05 -6.32 21.64
N GLN A 347 13.22 -5.39 21.15
CA GLN A 347 11.76 -5.46 21.22
C GLN A 347 11.17 -6.56 20.29
N CYS A 348 11.92 -6.98 19.26
CA CYS A 348 11.50 -8.04 18.33
C CYS A 348 11.32 -9.40 19.01
N THR A 349 12.05 -9.71 20.09
CA THR A 349 11.94 -11.00 20.79
C THR A 349 10.51 -11.24 21.29
N SER A 350 9.90 -10.23 21.91
CA SER A 350 8.53 -10.32 22.42
C SER A 350 7.47 -10.48 21.33
N LEU A 351 7.70 -9.90 20.14
CA LEU A 351 6.81 -10.07 18.99
C LEU A 351 7.00 -11.43 18.34
N LEU A 352 8.23 -11.94 18.30
CA LEU A 352 8.58 -13.26 17.80
C LEU A 352 7.90 -14.36 18.62
N GLU A 353 7.93 -14.25 19.95
CA GLU A 353 7.23 -15.16 20.87
C GLU A 353 5.72 -15.16 20.62
N ARG A 354 5.11 -13.97 20.45
CA ARG A 354 3.69 -13.84 20.12
C ARG A 354 3.38 -14.45 18.77
N PHE A 355 4.22 -14.22 17.77
CA PHE A 355 4.08 -14.83 16.45
C PHE A 355 4.05 -16.36 16.54
N TYR A 356 5.05 -16.97 17.19
CA TYR A 356 5.12 -18.43 17.31
C TYR A 356 3.94 -19.00 18.10
N ARG A 357 3.48 -18.28 19.13
CA ARG A 357 2.29 -18.67 19.89
C ARG A 357 1.02 -18.67 19.03
N TYR A 358 0.76 -17.60 18.27
CA TYR A 358 -0.41 -17.55 17.40
C TYR A 358 -0.33 -18.55 16.25
N ARG A 359 0.89 -18.80 15.73
CA ARG A 359 1.15 -19.84 14.73
C ARG A 359 0.80 -21.23 15.24
N ASP A 360 1.27 -21.60 16.43
CA ASP A 360 0.96 -22.92 17.03
C ASP A 360 -0.57 -23.12 17.16
N ILE A 361 -1.28 -22.11 17.64
CA ILE A 361 -2.75 -22.16 17.76
C ILE A 361 -3.41 -22.27 16.37
N ALA A 362 -2.89 -21.55 15.37
CA ALA A 362 -3.42 -21.60 14.01
C ALA A 362 -3.23 -22.99 13.38
N ILE A 363 -2.05 -23.60 13.55
CA ILE A 363 -1.74 -24.95 13.05
C ILE A 363 -2.63 -26.00 13.74
N ARG A 364 -2.82 -25.93 15.06
CA ARG A 364 -3.72 -26.86 15.77
C ARG A 364 -5.15 -26.75 15.27
N SER A 365 -5.66 -25.52 15.15
CA SER A 365 -7.02 -25.29 14.61
C SER A 365 -7.17 -25.77 13.16
N LEU A 366 -6.10 -25.74 12.36
CA LEU A 366 -6.11 -26.26 11.00
C LEU A 366 -6.11 -27.80 11.00
N ASN A 367 -5.27 -28.43 11.81
CA ASN A 367 -5.21 -29.90 11.92
C ASN A 367 -6.54 -30.49 12.41
N GLU A 368 -7.18 -29.85 13.39
CA GLU A 368 -8.51 -30.23 13.86
C GLU A 368 -9.57 -30.18 12.75
N GLU A 369 -9.45 -29.26 11.79
CA GLU A 369 -10.37 -29.12 10.67
C GLU A 369 -10.06 -30.11 9.53
N ILE A 370 -8.78 -30.42 9.30
CA ILE A 370 -8.33 -31.42 8.31
C ILE A 370 -8.77 -32.84 8.72
N ASP A 371 -8.68 -33.18 10.00
CA ASP A 371 -9.07 -34.51 10.51
C ASP A 371 -10.58 -34.78 10.39
N VAL A 372 -11.39 -33.73 10.33
CA VAL A 372 -12.83 -33.80 10.08
C VAL A 372 -13.07 -33.77 8.57
N LYS A 373 -13.16 -34.95 7.93
CA LYS A 373 -13.40 -35.12 6.46
C LYS A 373 -14.60 -34.31 5.89
N GLN A 374 -14.51 -32.98 5.72
CA GLN A 374 -15.47 -32.15 4.98
C GLN A 374 -14.85 -30.94 4.25
N LYS A 375 -15.02 -30.95 2.91
CA LYS A 375 -15.41 -29.88 1.95
C LYS A 375 -14.91 -28.42 2.04
N HIS A 376 -14.00 -28.02 2.93
CA HIS A 376 -13.50 -26.63 2.99
C HIS A 376 -12.02 -26.46 2.64
N VAL A 377 -11.53 -27.33 1.77
CA VAL A 377 -10.14 -27.39 1.28
C VAL A 377 -9.56 -26.03 0.88
N GLY A 378 -10.32 -25.18 0.18
CA GLY A 378 -9.82 -23.88 -0.28
C GLY A 378 -9.60 -22.83 0.82
N ILE A 379 -10.36 -22.93 1.92
CA ILE A 379 -10.28 -22.02 3.08
C ILE A 379 -9.06 -22.38 3.93
N SER A 380 -8.82 -23.68 4.11
CA SER A 380 -7.62 -24.24 4.75
C SER A 380 -6.33 -23.91 3.98
N CYS A 381 -6.37 -23.94 2.64
CA CYS A 381 -5.22 -23.57 1.80
C CYS A 381 -4.85 -22.08 1.87
N ALA A 382 -5.84 -21.18 1.89
CA ALA A 382 -5.59 -19.74 2.03
C ALA A 382 -5.00 -19.39 3.40
N ALA A 383 -5.38 -20.14 4.44
CA ALA A 383 -4.83 -19.96 5.77
C ALA A 383 -3.39 -20.46 5.90
N MET A 384 -3.09 -21.57 5.22
CA MET A 384 -1.74 -22.10 5.08
C MET A 384 -0.85 -21.15 4.27
N GLU A 385 -1.32 -20.56 3.18
CA GLU A 385 -0.53 -19.56 2.42
C GLU A 385 -0.18 -18.34 3.29
N LEU A 386 -1.13 -17.87 4.11
CA LEU A 386 -0.89 -16.75 5.03
C LEU A 386 0.07 -17.13 6.17
N ILE A 387 0.03 -18.38 6.64
CA ILE A 387 0.97 -18.92 7.64
C ILE A 387 2.35 -19.12 7.03
N ASP A 388 2.44 -19.69 5.82
CA ASP A 388 3.68 -19.94 5.09
C ASP A 388 4.37 -18.65 4.66
N ARG A 389 3.64 -17.66 4.15
CA ARG A 389 4.19 -16.32 3.90
C ARG A 389 4.74 -15.70 5.17
N ALA A 390 4.01 -15.81 6.28
CA ALA A 390 4.47 -15.29 7.56
C ALA A 390 5.64 -16.09 8.17
N ILE A 391 5.78 -17.39 7.86
CA ILE A 391 6.92 -18.23 8.23
C ILE A 391 8.15 -17.89 7.40
N ILE A 392 7.99 -17.78 6.08
CA ILE A 392 9.05 -17.39 5.14
C ILE A 392 9.61 -16.05 5.61
N GLU A 393 8.75 -15.07 5.82
CA GLU A 393 9.10 -13.75 6.34
C GLU A 393 9.85 -13.76 7.69
N LEU A 394 9.84 -14.86 8.46
CA LEU A 394 10.47 -14.95 9.79
C LEU A 394 11.60 -15.98 9.90
N ALA A 395 11.86 -16.78 8.87
CA ALA A 395 12.79 -17.90 8.94
C ALA A 395 14.26 -17.43 9.06
N LYS A 396 14.92 -17.83 10.16
CA LYS A 396 16.34 -17.57 10.47
C LYS A 396 17.24 -18.81 10.44
N SER A 397 16.75 -20.00 10.06
CA SER A 397 17.56 -21.24 10.15
C SER A 397 17.42 -22.20 8.97
N SER A 398 18.52 -22.86 8.63
CA SER A 398 18.70 -23.86 7.56
C SER A 398 17.93 -25.18 7.76
N ARG A 399 17.19 -25.34 8.86
CA ARG A 399 16.41 -26.55 9.16
C ARG A 399 14.91 -26.40 8.92
N GLY A 400 14.39 -25.17 8.87
CA GLY A 400 12.94 -24.94 8.71
C GLY A 400 12.40 -25.17 7.30
N HIS A 401 13.27 -25.31 6.30
CA HIS A 401 12.85 -25.60 4.92
C HIS A 401 12.54 -27.08 4.68
N ALA A 402 13.08 -27.99 5.50
CA ALA A 402 12.99 -29.45 5.28
C ALA A 402 11.86 -30.14 6.08
N GLU A 403 11.27 -29.48 7.08
CA GLU A 403 10.16 -30.04 7.89
C GLU A 403 8.79 -29.42 7.54
N ILE A 404 8.63 -28.85 6.33
CA ILE A 404 7.29 -28.59 5.79
C ILE A 404 6.82 -29.90 5.20
N ASP A 405 6.23 -30.74 6.04
CA ASP A 405 5.67 -32.04 5.66
C ASP A 405 4.44 -31.83 4.75
N LEU A 406 4.72 -31.54 3.48
CA LEU A 406 3.78 -31.55 2.36
C LEU A 406 3.14 -32.94 2.16
N ALA A 407 3.58 -33.96 2.91
CA ALA A 407 2.98 -35.30 2.96
C ALA A 407 1.50 -35.32 3.36
N SER A 408 0.96 -34.24 3.93
CA SER A 408 -0.48 -34.12 4.23
C SER A 408 -1.33 -33.63 3.05
N TRP A 409 -0.73 -33.18 1.94
CA TRP A 409 -1.48 -32.76 0.76
C TRP A 409 -1.91 -33.95 -0.11
N ARG A 410 -3.22 -34.18 -0.22
CA ARG A 410 -3.78 -34.95 -1.34
C ARG A 410 -3.96 -34.02 -2.54
N TYR A 411 -3.28 -34.28 -3.64
CA TYR A 411 -3.35 -33.56 -4.92
C TYR A 411 -4.78 -33.20 -5.39
N SER A 412 -5.78 -34.03 -5.07
CA SER A 412 -7.21 -33.76 -5.32
C SER A 412 -7.70 -32.41 -4.78
N SER A 413 -7.04 -31.90 -3.74
CA SER A 413 -7.37 -30.67 -3.01
C SER A 413 -6.99 -29.39 -3.77
N VAL A 414 -5.94 -29.46 -4.58
CA VAL A 414 -5.37 -28.34 -5.35
C VAL A 414 -6.16 -28.10 -6.63
N VAL A 415 -6.67 -29.20 -7.20
CA VAL A 415 -7.47 -29.22 -8.43
C VAL A 415 -8.85 -28.58 -8.20
N GLU A 416 -9.39 -28.63 -6.98
CA GLU A 416 -10.65 -27.94 -6.61
C GLU A 416 -10.51 -26.41 -6.50
N LEU A 417 -9.28 -25.88 -6.38
CA LEU A 417 -8.97 -24.45 -6.31
C LEU A 417 -8.82 -23.85 -7.70
N GLN A 418 -9.92 -23.83 -8.46
CA GLN A 418 -9.97 -23.15 -9.75
C GLN A 418 -9.60 -21.65 -9.61
N SER A 419 -8.66 -21.20 -10.44
CA SER A 419 -8.51 -19.79 -10.87
C SER A 419 -8.21 -18.72 -9.81
N SER A 420 -7.73 -19.07 -8.62
CA SER A 420 -7.39 -18.08 -7.58
C SER A 420 -5.89 -17.70 -7.60
N GLY A 421 -5.57 -16.42 -7.35
CA GLY A 421 -4.17 -15.94 -7.27
C GLY A 421 -3.33 -16.64 -6.17
N ALA A 422 -4.00 -17.14 -5.13
CA ALA A 422 -3.43 -17.94 -4.05
C ALA A 422 -2.86 -19.30 -4.53
N ALA A 423 -3.62 -20.01 -5.37
CA ALA A 423 -3.18 -21.29 -5.94
C ALA A 423 -1.93 -21.12 -6.81
N ILE A 424 -1.85 -20.02 -7.56
CA ILE A 424 -0.69 -19.68 -8.40
C ILE A 424 0.56 -19.39 -7.56
N ALA A 425 0.42 -18.64 -6.46
CA ALA A 425 1.53 -18.33 -5.55
C ALA A 425 2.07 -19.59 -4.87
N LEU A 426 1.19 -20.51 -4.45
CA LEU A 426 1.56 -21.77 -3.83
C LEU A 426 2.26 -22.72 -4.82
N LEU A 427 1.75 -22.85 -6.05
CA LEU A 427 2.43 -23.61 -7.10
C LEU A 427 3.85 -23.09 -7.35
N ARG A 428 4.04 -21.76 -7.36
CA ARG A 428 5.38 -21.15 -7.47
C ARG A 428 6.28 -21.56 -6.30
N LEU A 429 5.80 -21.47 -5.06
CA LEU A 429 6.58 -21.88 -3.88
C LEU A 429 6.98 -23.36 -3.97
N VAL A 430 6.09 -24.24 -4.41
CA VAL A 430 6.37 -25.66 -4.57
C VAL A 430 7.40 -25.90 -5.68
N PHE A 431 7.23 -25.31 -6.87
CA PHE A 431 8.14 -25.55 -8.00
C PHE A 431 9.56 -25.02 -7.73
N PHE A 432 9.66 -23.80 -7.21
CA PHE A 432 10.96 -23.20 -6.90
C PHE A 432 11.55 -23.76 -5.59
N GLY A 433 10.74 -24.10 -4.59
CA GLY A 433 11.20 -24.72 -3.35
C GLY A 433 11.83 -26.09 -3.57
N ASN A 434 11.26 -26.90 -4.47
CA ASN A 434 11.85 -28.19 -4.86
C ASN A 434 13.23 -28.05 -5.53
N THR A 435 13.53 -26.91 -6.14
CA THR A 435 14.89 -26.67 -6.66
C THR A 435 15.93 -26.70 -5.54
N THR A 436 15.54 -26.33 -4.31
CA THR A 436 16.40 -26.32 -3.12
C THR A 436 16.31 -27.56 -2.23
N SER A 437 15.47 -28.53 -2.59
CA SER A 437 15.33 -29.79 -1.85
C SER A 437 16.19 -30.91 -2.44
N PRO A 438 16.64 -31.90 -1.64
CA PRO A 438 17.27 -33.12 -2.15
C PRO A 438 16.35 -33.87 -3.12
N ALA A 439 16.92 -34.56 -4.11
CA ALA A 439 16.16 -35.31 -5.11
C ALA A 439 15.31 -36.45 -4.50
N SER A 440 15.75 -37.01 -3.38
CA SER A 440 15.05 -38.04 -2.60
C SER A 440 13.88 -37.51 -1.77
N ASP A 441 13.77 -36.19 -1.62
CA ASP A 441 12.84 -35.50 -0.72
C ASP A 441 12.11 -34.36 -1.45
N LEU A 442 11.71 -34.64 -2.69
CA LEU A 442 10.91 -33.72 -3.48
C LEU A 442 9.45 -33.88 -3.11
N ALA A 443 8.80 -32.79 -2.70
CA ALA A 443 7.38 -32.76 -2.38
C ALA A 443 6.49 -33.17 -3.57
N MET A 444 7.03 -33.16 -4.79
CA MET A 444 6.33 -33.61 -6.00
C MET A 444 6.31 -35.13 -6.20
N ALA A 445 6.91 -35.93 -5.32
CA ALA A 445 6.92 -37.39 -5.46
C ALA A 445 5.51 -38.04 -5.51
N THR A 446 4.47 -37.30 -5.10
CA THR A 446 3.04 -37.67 -5.10
C THR A 446 2.20 -37.01 -6.20
N LEU A 447 2.79 -36.11 -7.00
CA LEU A 447 2.13 -35.49 -8.15
C LEU A 447 2.21 -36.45 -9.35
N HIS A 448 1.07 -36.95 -9.82
CA HIS A 448 1.00 -37.70 -11.09
C HIS A 448 1.37 -36.77 -12.25
N LEU A 449 2.66 -36.77 -12.61
CA LEU A 449 3.25 -35.94 -13.66
C LEU A 449 2.89 -36.40 -15.09
N ASP A 450 2.06 -37.43 -15.22
CA ASP A 450 1.47 -37.89 -16.48
C ASP A 450 0.57 -36.82 -17.15
N ASN A 451 0.32 -35.67 -16.49
CA ASN A 451 -0.53 -34.60 -17.00
C ASN A 451 0.01 -33.18 -16.66
N LEU A 452 1.22 -32.87 -17.14
CA LEU A 452 1.89 -31.56 -17.02
C LEU A 452 1.03 -30.37 -17.52
N ASP A 453 0.09 -30.63 -18.42
CA ASP A 453 -0.74 -29.60 -19.05
C ASP A 453 -1.62 -28.85 -18.05
N TYR A 454 -2.11 -29.51 -16.99
CA TYR A 454 -3.02 -28.86 -16.05
C TYR A 454 -2.33 -27.86 -15.10
N PRO A 455 -1.23 -28.20 -14.39
CA PRO A 455 -0.46 -27.22 -13.62
C PRO A 455 0.09 -26.07 -14.47
N LEU A 456 0.50 -26.36 -15.71
CA LEU A 456 0.95 -25.35 -16.66
C LEU A 456 -0.19 -24.44 -17.11
N GLN A 457 -1.36 -24.96 -17.44
CA GLN A 457 -2.54 -24.16 -17.79
C GLN A 457 -2.96 -23.24 -16.63
N LEU A 458 -2.97 -23.75 -15.39
CA LEU A 458 -3.27 -22.96 -14.20
C LEU A 458 -2.20 -21.87 -13.95
N TYR A 459 -0.92 -22.18 -14.22
CA TYR A 459 0.19 -21.22 -14.25
C TYR A 459 0.24 -20.35 -15.51
N CYS A 460 -0.55 -20.60 -16.57
CA CYS A 460 -0.54 -19.81 -17.81
C CYS A 460 -1.79 -18.92 -17.97
N ALA A 461 -2.83 -19.11 -17.16
CA ALA A 461 -4.12 -18.42 -17.25
C ALA A 461 -4.12 -16.90 -16.89
N GLY A 462 -2.98 -16.19 -17.00
CA GLY A 462 -2.89 -14.76 -16.68
C GLY A 462 -1.75 -14.04 -17.42
N ASP A 463 -2.02 -12.81 -17.87
CA ASP A 463 -1.25 -12.08 -18.90
C ASP A 463 0.06 -11.42 -18.37
N HIS A 464 0.24 -11.32 -17.05
CA HIS A 464 1.30 -10.48 -16.44
C HIS A 464 2.12 -11.23 -15.37
N ARG A 465 2.85 -12.27 -15.80
CA ARG A 465 3.63 -13.16 -14.90
C ARG A 465 5.12 -12.86 -14.92
N THR A 466 5.73 -13.02 -13.74
CA THR A 466 7.09 -12.57 -13.38
C THR A 466 8.23 -13.52 -13.78
N CYS A 467 7.89 -14.73 -14.25
CA CYS A 467 8.79 -15.68 -14.89
C CYS A 467 8.11 -16.20 -16.17
N PRO A 468 8.82 -16.30 -17.31
CA PRO A 468 8.29 -16.96 -18.50
C PRO A 468 7.73 -18.36 -18.20
N SER A 469 6.53 -18.65 -18.71
CA SER A 469 5.85 -19.94 -18.49
C SER A 469 6.66 -21.14 -18.96
N LEU A 470 7.43 -20.96 -20.04
CA LEU A 470 8.36 -21.98 -20.54
C LEU A 470 9.39 -22.37 -19.46
N PHE A 471 10.01 -21.40 -18.79
CA PHE A 471 10.99 -21.70 -17.74
C PHE A 471 10.37 -22.42 -16.55
N VAL A 472 9.14 -22.11 -16.18
CA VAL A 472 8.43 -22.85 -15.13
C VAL A 472 8.15 -24.29 -15.59
N ALA A 473 7.76 -24.50 -16.84
CA ALA A 473 7.61 -25.84 -17.42
C ALA A 473 8.91 -26.65 -17.32
N GLU A 474 10.04 -26.04 -17.70
CA GLU A 474 11.34 -26.73 -17.66
C GLU A 474 11.79 -27.00 -16.21
N ILE A 475 11.58 -26.09 -15.25
CA ILE A 475 11.86 -26.34 -13.83
C ILE A 475 11.07 -27.57 -13.32
N ILE A 476 9.80 -27.70 -13.71
CA ILE A 476 8.97 -28.85 -13.33
C ILE A 476 9.54 -30.14 -13.95
N ARG A 477 9.91 -30.13 -15.23
CA ARG A 477 10.52 -31.28 -15.92
C ARG A 477 11.86 -31.68 -15.30
N ILE A 478 12.72 -30.72 -14.97
CA ILE A 478 14.00 -30.97 -14.29
C ILE A 478 13.74 -31.63 -12.94
N ASN A 479 12.81 -31.12 -12.13
CA ASN A 479 12.45 -31.74 -10.85
C ASN A 479 11.87 -33.14 -11.01
N HIS A 480 11.09 -33.38 -12.07
CA HIS A 480 10.57 -34.70 -12.40
C HIS A 480 11.69 -35.70 -12.72
N LEU A 481 12.65 -35.30 -13.55
CA LEU A 481 13.86 -36.09 -13.86
C LEU A 481 14.65 -36.41 -12.58
N ARG A 482 14.92 -35.39 -11.74
CA ARG A 482 15.58 -35.57 -10.45
C ARG A 482 14.85 -36.57 -9.55
N SER A 483 13.52 -36.60 -9.57
CA SER A 483 12.75 -37.58 -8.81
C SER A 483 12.88 -38.99 -9.39
N ARG A 484 12.74 -39.15 -10.71
CA ARG A 484 12.82 -40.44 -11.41
C ARG A 484 14.15 -41.15 -11.20
N THR A 485 15.26 -40.40 -11.20
CA THR A 485 16.61 -40.94 -10.98
C THR A 485 16.80 -41.54 -9.59
N THR A 486 16.01 -41.13 -8.60
CA THR A 486 16.09 -41.69 -7.24
C THR A 486 15.19 -42.90 -7.01
N LYS A 487 14.25 -43.18 -7.93
CA LYS A 487 13.25 -44.25 -7.81
C LYS A 487 13.60 -45.53 -8.61
N ASP A 488 14.79 -45.62 -9.20
CA ASP A 488 15.35 -46.81 -9.87
C ASP A 488 14.53 -47.35 -11.07
N GLU A 489 13.71 -46.52 -11.71
CA GLU A 489 12.73 -46.98 -12.72
C GLU A 489 13.20 -46.99 -14.20
N PHE A 490 14.41 -46.55 -14.59
CA PHE A 490 14.79 -46.44 -16.01
C PHE A 490 16.30 -46.61 -16.31
N THR A 491 16.63 -46.93 -17.58
CA THR A 491 18.01 -47.00 -18.12
C THR A 491 18.59 -45.60 -18.43
N ASP A 492 19.88 -45.39 -18.12
CA ASP A 492 20.59 -44.09 -18.17
C ASP A 492 20.52 -43.33 -19.51
N GLU A 493 20.50 -44.03 -20.65
CA GLU A 493 20.62 -43.40 -21.98
C GLU A 493 19.42 -42.50 -22.34
N ASN A 494 18.22 -42.79 -21.84
CA ASN A 494 17.01 -42.02 -22.15
C ASN A 494 16.94 -40.70 -21.36
N LEU A 495 17.49 -40.68 -20.14
CA LEU A 495 17.45 -39.51 -19.24
C LEU A 495 18.42 -38.41 -19.67
N SER A 496 19.59 -38.80 -20.20
CA SER A 496 20.57 -37.86 -20.77
C SER A 496 19.99 -37.10 -21.97
N GLN A 497 19.32 -37.82 -22.89
CA GLN A 497 18.71 -37.21 -24.06
C GLN A 497 17.59 -36.23 -23.67
N GLU A 498 16.70 -36.63 -22.77
CA GLU A 498 15.62 -35.77 -22.26
C GLU A 498 16.19 -34.48 -21.62
N THR A 499 17.34 -34.58 -20.96
CA THR A 499 18.05 -33.45 -20.36
C THR A 499 18.58 -32.47 -21.42
N TYR A 500 19.24 -32.96 -22.46
CA TYR A 500 19.73 -32.09 -23.55
C TYR A 500 18.58 -31.42 -24.30
N GLU A 501 17.43 -32.08 -24.44
CA GLU A 501 16.24 -31.47 -25.02
C GLU A 501 15.67 -30.33 -24.15
N ILE A 502 15.70 -30.48 -22.82
CA ILE A 502 15.35 -29.40 -21.89
C ILE A 502 16.30 -28.21 -22.07
N LEU A 503 17.62 -28.45 -22.07
CA LEU A 503 18.62 -27.40 -22.27
C LEU A 503 18.42 -26.66 -23.59
N ARG A 504 18.20 -27.40 -24.68
CA ARG A 504 17.92 -26.82 -26.01
C ARG A 504 16.71 -25.89 -25.97
N ARG A 505 15.60 -26.29 -25.33
CA ARG A 505 14.40 -25.43 -25.21
C ARG A 505 14.64 -24.18 -24.37
N ILE A 506 15.47 -24.27 -23.32
CA ILE A 506 15.86 -23.10 -22.51
C ILE A 506 16.70 -22.13 -23.35
N GLU A 507 17.62 -22.63 -24.17
CA GLU A 507 18.52 -21.83 -24.99
C GLU A 507 17.84 -21.20 -26.22
N GLU A 508 16.90 -21.91 -26.84
CA GLU A 508 16.13 -21.43 -27.99
C GLU A 508 15.05 -20.41 -27.60
N PHE A 509 14.74 -20.26 -26.31
CA PHE A 509 13.81 -19.23 -25.84
C PHE A 509 14.28 -17.83 -26.22
N SER A 510 13.41 -17.02 -26.82
CA SER A 510 13.67 -15.61 -27.14
C SER A 510 13.06 -14.68 -26.08
N PRO A 511 13.91 -14.04 -25.25
CA PRO A 511 13.49 -12.98 -24.33
C PRO A 511 12.79 -11.83 -25.04
N GLU A 512 13.21 -11.50 -26.26
CA GLU A 512 12.67 -10.41 -27.07
C GLU A 512 11.21 -10.68 -27.43
N GLN A 513 10.95 -11.82 -28.08
CA GLN A 513 9.60 -12.22 -28.49
C GLN A 513 8.65 -12.34 -27.30
N TRP A 514 9.13 -12.85 -26.17
CA TRP A 514 8.32 -12.93 -24.95
C TRP A 514 8.02 -11.54 -24.35
N SER A 515 8.98 -10.62 -24.37
CA SER A 515 8.79 -9.26 -23.86
C SER A 515 7.81 -8.44 -24.72
N GLU A 516 7.76 -8.71 -26.03
CA GLU A 516 6.83 -8.07 -26.97
C GLU A 516 5.36 -8.45 -26.71
N THR A 517 5.11 -9.60 -26.08
CA THR A 517 3.74 -9.99 -25.71
C THR A 517 3.21 -9.22 -24.49
N LYS A 518 3.99 -8.32 -23.89
CA LYS A 518 3.61 -7.59 -22.67
C LYS A 518 3.09 -6.20 -22.98
N ALA A 519 1.99 -5.83 -22.32
CA ALA A 519 1.27 -4.58 -22.58
C ALA A 519 2.04 -3.29 -22.24
N SER A 520 3.04 -3.34 -21.35
CA SER A 520 3.85 -2.19 -20.95
C SER A 520 5.22 -2.62 -20.42
N SER A 521 6.13 -1.65 -20.19
CA SER A 521 7.43 -1.89 -19.51
C SER A 521 8.32 -2.94 -20.18
N GLN A 522 8.35 -2.95 -21.52
CA GLN A 522 9.06 -3.96 -22.33
C GLN A 522 10.53 -4.15 -21.94
N ARG A 523 11.25 -3.07 -21.61
CA ARG A 523 12.65 -3.13 -21.16
C ARG A 523 12.81 -3.93 -19.86
N ASP A 524 11.87 -3.78 -18.92
CA ASP A 524 11.89 -4.48 -17.64
C ASP A 524 11.54 -5.97 -17.84
N TRP A 525 10.56 -6.28 -18.69
CA TRP A 525 10.21 -7.67 -19.04
C TRP A 525 11.35 -8.38 -19.77
N MET A 526 12.00 -7.70 -20.72
CA MET A 526 13.15 -8.24 -21.43
C MET A 526 14.31 -8.52 -20.47
N LEU A 527 14.61 -7.61 -19.55
CA LEU A 527 15.62 -7.84 -18.52
C LEU A 527 15.24 -9.02 -17.61
N LEU A 528 13.98 -9.12 -17.20
CA LEU A 528 13.49 -10.21 -16.35
C LEU A 528 13.58 -11.58 -17.04
N ALA A 529 13.23 -11.67 -18.32
CA ALA A 529 13.37 -12.89 -19.12
C ALA A 529 14.85 -13.35 -19.19
N ASN A 530 15.77 -12.43 -19.44
CA ASN A 530 17.21 -12.71 -19.44
C ASN A 530 17.72 -13.18 -18.06
N ILE A 531 17.18 -12.60 -16.98
CA ILE A 531 17.51 -12.99 -15.60
C ILE A 531 17.08 -14.41 -15.28
N TYR A 532 15.95 -14.90 -15.83
CA TYR A 532 15.47 -16.25 -15.56
C TYR A 532 16.04 -17.32 -16.51
N GLN A 533 16.47 -16.97 -17.72
CA GLN A 533 17.02 -17.96 -18.67
C GLN A 533 18.30 -18.64 -18.15
N ALA A 534 19.29 -17.83 -17.77
CA ALA A 534 20.58 -18.32 -17.29
C ALA A 534 20.51 -19.22 -16.02
N PRO A 535 19.78 -18.87 -14.95
CA PRO A 535 19.70 -19.72 -13.76
C PRO A 535 18.91 -21.00 -14.00
N VAL A 536 17.94 -21.04 -14.92
CA VAL A 536 17.23 -22.29 -15.27
C VAL A 536 18.18 -23.27 -15.97
N ALA A 537 19.02 -22.78 -16.88
CA ALA A 537 20.07 -23.58 -17.51
C ALA A 537 21.09 -24.08 -16.48
N LEU A 538 21.61 -23.19 -15.61
CA LEU A 538 22.53 -23.56 -14.53
C LEU A 538 21.95 -24.61 -13.59
N TYR A 539 20.68 -24.44 -13.21
CA TYR A 539 19.97 -25.39 -12.37
C TYR A 539 19.83 -26.75 -13.06
N CYS A 540 19.46 -26.79 -14.34
CA CYS A 540 19.36 -28.01 -15.12
C CYS A 540 20.69 -28.78 -15.15
N ILE A 541 21.77 -28.12 -15.59
CA ILE A 541 23.10 -28.74 -15.72
C ILE A 541 23.59 -29.24 -14.36
N SER A 542 23.64 -28.34 -13.37
CA SER A 542 24.25 -28.66 -12.09
C SER A 542 23.47 -29.78 -11.38
N SER A 543 22.13 -29.71 -11.39
CA SER A 543 21.32 -30.63 -10.57
C SER A 543 21.36 -32.05 -11.14
N LEU A 544 21.40 -32.19 -12.46
CA LEU A 544 21.46 -33.48 -13.14
C LEU A 544 22.90 -34.04 -13.20
N GLN A 545 23.93 -33.17 -13.18
CA GLN A 545 25.32 -33.62 -12.96
C GLN A 545 25.51 -34.22 -11.55
N SER A 546 24.88 -33.64 -10.52
CA SER A 546 24.99 -34.19 -9.16
C SER A 546 24.37 -35.57 -8.99
N LEU A 547 23.37 -35.89 -9.82
CA LEU A 547 22.72 -37.20 -9.89
C LEU A 547 23.38 -38.14 -10.91
N SER A 548 24.51 -37.72 -11.50
CA SER A 548 25.25 -38.46 -12.52
C SER A 548 24.46 -38.74 -13.81
N VAL A 549 23.34 -38.06 -14.04
CA VAL A 549 22.58 -38.11 -15.31
C VAL A 549 23.35 -37.43 -16.42
N LEU A 550 23.96 -36.28 -16.12
CA LEU A 550 24.91 -35.62 -17.01
C LEU A 550 26.33 -35.91 -16.52
N HIS A 551 27.24 -36.17 -17.46
CA HIS A 551 28.65 -36.28 -17.13
C HIS A 551 29.25 -34.89 -16.86
N HIS A 552 30.27 -34.86 -16.01
CA HIS A 552 31.12 -33.68 -15.87
C HIS A 552 32.09 -33.64 -17.04
N ASP A 553 31.79 -32.82 -18.05
CA ASP A 553 32.64 -32.61 -19.21
C ASP A 553 33.01 -31.13 -19.42
N GLY A 554 34.03 -30.90 -20.26
CA GLY A 554 34.53 -29.57 -20.57
C GLY A 554 33.49 -28.62 -21.18
N PRO A 555 32.69 -29.06 -22.17
CA PRO A 555 31.65 -28.23 -22.79
C PRO A 555 30.59 -27.71 -21.81
N LEU A 556 30.01 -28.57 -20.96
CA LEU A 556 28.99 -28.14 -19.99
C LEU A 556 29.58 -27.20 -18.94
N SER A 557 30.84 -27.41 -18.54
CA SER A 557 31.55 -26.52 -17.62
C SER A 557 31.73 -25.11 -18.19
N VAL A 558 32.05 -25.00 -19.49
CA VAL A 558 32.15 -23.71 -20.19
C VAL A 558 30.77 -23.04 -20.30
N GLN A 559 29.73 -23.83 -20.58
CA GLN A 559 28.35 -23.34 -20.66
C GLN A 559 27.87 -22.78 -19.31
N CYS A 560 28.13 -23.46 -18.19
CA CYS A 560 27.85 -22.94 -16.85
C CYS A 560 28.57 -21.62 -16.57
N ALA A 561 29.86 -21.51 -16.91
CA ALA A 561 30.62 -20.27 -16.72
C ALA A 561 30.00 -19.08 -17.51
N ILE A 562 29.58 -19.32 -18.76
CA ILE A 562 28.91 -18.32 -19.60
C ILE A 562 27.57 -17.88 -18.97
N HIS A 563 26.74 -18.83 -18.54
CA HIS A 563 25.47 -18.50 -17.90
C HIS A 563 25.67 -17.76 -16.57
N GLY A 564 26.64 -18.18 -15.75
CA GLY A 564 26.99 -17.50 -14.50
C GLY A 564 27.40 -16.04 -14.70
N GLN A 565 28.24 -15.78 -15.71
CA GLN A 565 28.67 -14.42 -16.05
C GLN A 565 27.50 -13.55 -16.55
N ARG A 566 26.67 -14.08 -17.47
CA ARG A 566 25.48 -13.37 -17.96
C ARG A 566 24.51 -13.04 -16.83
N LEU A 567 24.25 -14.02 -15.96
CA LEU A 567 23.38 -13.86 -14.81
C LEU A 567 23.89 -12.78 -13.85
N GLN A 568 25.19 -12.76 -13.57
CA GLN A 568 25.79 -11.72 -12.73
C GLN A 568 25.55 -10.31 -13.29
N VAL A 569 25.76 -10.11 -14.59
CA VAL A 569 25.55 -8.81 -15.26
C VAL A 569 24.08 -8.37 -15.18
N HIS A 570 23.14 -9.27 -15.45
CA HIS A 570 21.73 -8.93 -15.41
C HIS A 570 21.21 -8.69 -13.99
N LEU A 571 21.71 -9.43 -12.99
CA LEU A 571 21.41 -9.19 -11.58
C LEU A 571 21.91 -7.82 -11.13
N ASP A 572 23.11 -7.40 -11.55
CA ASP A 572 23.64 -6.07 -11.25
C ASP A 572 22.77 -4.98 -11.86
N GLN A 573 22.38 -5.13 -13.13
CA GLN A 573 21.47 -4.21 -13.83
C GLN A 573 20.11 -4.08 -13.14
N ALA A 574 19.53 -5.17 -12.64
CA ALA A 574 18.23 -5.16 -12.00
C ALA A 574 18.28 -4.76 -10.51
N SER A 575 19.43 -4.86 -9.84
CA SER A 575 19.59 -4.57 -8.41
C SER A 575 19.19 -3.16 -8.01
N SER A 576 19.37 -2.20 -8.93
CA SER A 576 19.03 -0.79 -8.73
C SER A 576 17.57 -0.45 -9.07
N SER A 577 16.80 -1.43 -9.55
CA SER A 577 15.40 -1.23 -9.94
C SER A 577 14.46 -1.68 -8.82
N LEU A 578 13.74 -0.74 -8.21
CA LEU A 578 12.70 -1.01 -7.22
C LEU A 578 11.57 -1.90 -7.79
N ARG A 579 11.38 -1.90 -9.12
CA ARG A 579 10.36 -2.70 -9.81
C ARG A 579 10.76 -4.17 -9.97
N LEU A 580 12.06 -4.47 -10.04
CA LEU A 580 12.57 -5.81 -10.37
C LEU A 580 13.23 -6.53 -9.18
N ASN A 581 13.66 -5.80 -8.15
CA ASN A 581 14.46 -6.33 -7.04
C ASN A 581 13.82 -7.58 -6.37
N GLN A 582 12.50 -7.60 -6.24
CA GLN A 582 11.78 -8.71 -5.61
C GLN A 582 11.83 -10.04 -6.39
N PHE A 583 12.24 -10.02 -7.66
CA PHE A 583 12.30 -11.21 -8.52
C PHE A 583 13.69 -11.83 -8.63
N LEU A 584 14.70 -11.21 -8.00
CA LEU A 584 16.12 -11.56 -8.21
C LEU A 584 16.62 -12.66 -7.26
N LEU A 585 15.84 -13.02 -6.24
CA LEU A 585 16.28 -13.88 -5.14
C LEU A 585 16.65 -15.31 -5.58
N TRP A 586 15.75 -16.01 -6.27
CA TRP A 586 16.06 -17.35 -6.77
C TRP A 586 17.22 -17.36 -7.78
N PRO A 587 17.25 -16.48 -8.80
CA PRO A 587 18.41 -16.35 -9.69
C PRO A 587 19.73 -16.09 -8.93
N LEU A 588 19.71 -15.24 -7.90
CA LEU A 588 20.87 -14.93 -7.07
C LEU A 588 21.35 -16.15 -6.25
N VAL A 589 20.42 -16.98 -5.75
CA VAL A 589 20.73 -18.24 -5.06
C VAL A 589 21.41 -19.23 -6.02
N VAL A 590 20.87 -19.40 -7.23
CA VAL A 590 21.48 -20.28 -8.24
C VAL A 590 22.88 -19.79 -8.64
N LEU A 591 23.07 -18.48 -8.82
CA LEU A 591 24.40 -17.90 -9.04
C LEU A 591 25.34 -18.16 -7.86
N GLY A 592 24.84 -18.10 -6.62
CA GLY A 592 25.60 -18.38 -5.41
C GLY A 592 26.12 -19.82 -5.37
N VAL A 593 25.32 -20.78 -5.83
CA VAL A 593 25.73 -22.18 -5.99
C VAL A 593 26.84 -22.30 -7.02
N GLU A 594 26.67 -21.74 -8.21
CA GLU A 594 27.69 -21.79 -9.26
C GLU A 594 29.01 -21.13 -8.79
N ALA A 595 28.90 -20.05 -8.03
CA ALA A 595 30.05 -19.33 -7.46
C ALA A 595 30.86 -20.12 -6.43
N THR A 596 30.37 -21.26 -5.93
CA THR A 596 31.14 -22.15 -5.04
C THR A 596 32.40 -22.69 -5.71
N HIS A 597 32.30 -23.02 -6.99
CA HIS A 597 33.39 -23.50 -7.82
C HIS A 597 34.00 -22.39 -8.71
N GLY A 598 33.37 -21.21 -8.75
CA GLY A 598 33.79 -20.06 -9.56
C GLY A 598 34.76 -19.06 -8.91
N PRO A 599 35.03 -17.91 -9.57
CA PRO A 599 35.93 -16.87 -9.08
C PRO A 599 35.47 -16.16 -7.80
N THR A 600 36.42 -15.72 -6.97
CA THR A 600 36.14 -14.99 -5.70
C THR A 600 35.31 -13.71 -5.91
N GLY A 601 35.40 -13.07 -7.09
CA GLY A 601 34.61 -11.90 -7.43
C GLY A 601 33.10 -12.16 -7.44
N VAL A 602 32.67 -13.31 -7.98
CA VAL A 602 31.24 -13.69 -8.04
C VAL A 602 30.69 -13.95 -6.65
N ARG A 603 31.43 -14.65 -5.78
CA ARG A 603 31.04 -14.86 -4.37
C ARG A 603 30.88 -13.55 -3.61
N THR A 604 31.77 -12.58 -3.86
CA THR A 604 31.72 -11.27 -3.22
C THR A 604 30.49 -10.48 -3.69
N PHE A 605 30.20 -10.52 -4.98
CA PHE A 605 28.99 -9.94 -5.56
C PHE A 605 27.71 -10.54 -4.96
N VAL A 606 27.60 -11.87 -4.92
CA VAL A 606 26.42 -12.56 -4.35
C VAL A 606 26.21 -12.17 -2.89
N LYS A 607 27.29 -12.16 -2.09
CA LYS A 607 27.23 -11.75 -0.69
C LYS A 607 26.79 -10.29 -0.52
N LYS A 608 27.32 -9.38 -1.34
CA LYS A 608 26.95 -7.97 -1.32
C LYS A 608 25.45 -7.81 -1.63
N LEU A 609 24.98 -8.40 -2.73
CA LEU A 609 23.61 -8.24 -3.17
C LEU A 609 22.60 -8.88 -2.20
N LEU A 610 22.89 -10.05 -1.63
CA LEU A 610 22.08 -10.64 -0.55
C LEU A 610 22.00 -9.76 0.71
N THR A 611 23.05 -8.98 0.98
CA THR A 611 23.11 -8.05 2.12
C THR A 611 22.42 -6.72 1.82
N GLU A 612 22.30 -6.33 0.55
CA GLU A 612 21.67 -5.07 0.12
C GLU A 612 20.18 -5.22 -0.19
N MET A 613 19.72 -6.43 -0.55
CA MET A 613 18.30 -6.75 -0.68
C MET A 613 17.51 -6.38 0.58
N GLU A 614 16.30 -5.83 0.39
CA GLU A 614 15.41 -5.45 1.49
C GLU A 614 15.18 -6.60 2.48
N PRO A 615 14.90 -6.33 3.76
CA PRO A 615 14.57 -7.36 4.74
C PRO A 615 13.54 -8.36 4.21
N SER A 616 12.48 -7.87 3.55
CA SER A 616 11.41 -8.62 2.86
C SER A 616 11.92 -9.68 1.85
N CYS A 617 13.10 -9.49 1.27
CA CYS A 617 13.73 -10.41 0.32
C CYS A 617 14.83 -11.30 0.94
N ARG A 618 15.34 -11.01 2.16
CA ARG A 618 16.39 -11.82 2.81
C ARG A 618 15.90 -13.18 3.33
N HIS A 619 14.61 -13.41 3.24
CA HIS A 619 13.85 -14.43 3.97
C HIS A 619 13.95 -15.86 3.41
N LEU A 620 14.59 -16.08 2.25
CA LEU A 620 14.87 -17.44 1.73
C LEU A 620 16.30 -17.92 1.97
N CYS A 621 17.14 -17.16 2.68
CA CYS A 621 18.52 -17.54 2.94
C CYS A 621 18.88 -17.48 4.42
N ALA A 622 18.70 -18.61 5.09
CA ALA A 622 19.44 -18.92 6.29
C ALA A 622 20.54 -19.95 5.98
N SER A 623 21.71 -19.48 5.51
CA SER A 623 23.01 -19.79 6.15
C SER A 623 24.22 -19.46 5.25
N ASP A 624 25.12 -18.63 5.76
CA ASP A 624 26.48 -18.40 5.25
C ASP A 624 27.36 -19.68 5.32
N ARG A 625 26.86 -20.76 5.96
CA ARG A 625 27.49 -22.09 6.05
C ARG A 625 27.10 -23.07 4.94
N GLN A 626 25.88 -23.00 4.39
CA GLN A 626 25.45 -23.94 3.33
C GLN A 626 25.84 -23.47 1.92
N ILE A 627 25.90 -22.15 1.68
CA ILE A 627 26.46 -21.61 0.42
C ILE A 627 27.93 -22.01 0.28
N ARG A 628 28.68 -22.10 1.39
CA ARG A 628 30.07 -22.57 1.38
C ARG A 628 30.24 -24.08 1.16
N SER A 629 29.18 -24.88 1.30
CA SER A 629 29.26 -26.36 1.25
C SER A 629 28.54 -26.99 0.06
N GLY A 630 27.94 -26.21 -0.85
CA GLY A 630 27.26 -26.73 -2.04
C GLY A 630 25.96 -27.51 -1.76
N LYS A 631 25.47 -27.56 -0.52
CA LYS A 631 24.33 -28.43 -0.15
C LYS A 631 22.92 -27.90 -0.53
N ILE A 632 22.82 -26.74 -1.18
CA ILE A 632 21.56 -25.97 -1.29
C ILE A 632 20.62 -26.45 -2.41
N LEU A 633 21.05 -27.26 -3.39
CA LEU A 633 20.14 -27.86 -4.40
C LEU A 633 20.28 -29.39 -4.50
N GLY A 634 20.75 -30.05 -3.43
CA GLY A 634 20.99 -31.49 -3.42
C GLY A 634 22.31 -31.94 -4.07
N PHE A 635 23.30 -31.05 -4.26
CA PHE A 635 24.58 -31.37 -4.91
C PHE A 635 25.59 -32.16 -4.07
N GLY A 636 25.18 -32.71 -2.92
CA GLY A 636 26.06 -33.55 -2.11
C GLY A 636 25.95 -35.01 -2.55
N ARG A 637 27.07 -35.63 -2.91
CA ARG A 637 27.20 -37.08 -2.68
C ARG A 637 27.34 -37.28 -1.17
N ASP A 638 26.63 -38.26 -0.62
CA ASP A 638 26.66 -38.61 0.81
C ASP A 638 28.07 -38.66 1.42
#